data_AF-A0A519D6K7-F1
#
_entry.id   AF-A0A519D6K7-F1
#
_cell.length_a   1.000
_cell.length_b   1.000
_cell.length_c   1.000
_cell.angle_alpha   90.00
_cell.angle_beta   90.00
_cell.angle_gamma   90.00
#
_symmetry.space_group_name_H-M   'P 1'
#
loop_
_entity.id
_entity.type
_entity.pdbx_description
1 polymer ?
#
loop_
_entity_poly.entity_id
_entity_poly.type
_entity_poly.pdbx_seq_one_letter_code
_entity_poly.pdbx_strand_id
1 'polypeptide(L)'
;MDFNGLTITGGTSSASAFVSNVTTRKVGTVPVVELVVTTFVGTFVVGETITATTAAGTELSATLTGMLTDVTIVNGGEGYSVDEALTVTDATAVGFGATAKVKTTSADQVAILTVPVVGNGYQVNDPITFNNAGTNAVVTAEAKVATLADTFTVDVVSTLITAGIETKTFDLTGAFGVTVSAGYLLGNNAIYANSTKKGVVISYTVATPSVLTIYDMFNENTASTTSPGLVAWVNTDTMYLFNKTGTAVLGAFSVTINDTSFVTTTAHVALNSTNYGANFATPDGTFTSSGTTVTVTYSGGHNLSVSDSIKLDFSTGSMNGTYTVATVPNATTFTVTISSPAASGTVEMIPIISSRIKNALTFTTQTFGKVATISYSSHGSGYEAKPTTSLTSLGYYSTVETRSDGVGGYYGSNATIAVGDLGGAVTGITITEPGFGYELAPAVTGAQHSTAATLTGILGITRIKDGKYSGESGMPSSQKKIQDNDYYQDYSYVLKTTDSVDVWRNDVLKLLHPAGYKLFGEVLIENLLNTQMFDRGLNNINTVDATGMSTYREMTFFFESFITGLQVDMGEAFVEIEAQIDSLIASLETFAEITIKGGTTQTYLINRLAASNGIPAEMFSTLFVKDSASVSVGTTTTITTSTPHYFREDDLVSLDDFVGTNVSLINGYMYKATAIGNNPATNNTFVLKEVDETVNLVLDSSEGANQGDNITMEDETTTFSFEDRRVDTTGMLITTQGKVFRSGKKASSGILIDMYSTEYIEGIKTKKIFEYLHTSAADLTGFSSGNVLDVSGRHVDIESRMIQEDGGSNDDFLLEDGTTNSPNSSAIGYLLADEGQIDLDGANDAHQLAITPAVQRQVTSTSNNILTFNRPFDYKGVPYTQHPHNQGFGLYKHKVDQRVLAA
;
A
#
# COMPACT_ATOMS: atom_id res chain seq x y z
N MET A 1 -49.00 17.35 -26.68
CA MET A 1 -48.72 16.91 -28.07
C MET A 1 -48.51 15.42 -27.98
N ASP A 2 -49.28 14.61 -28.71
CA ASP A 2 -49.24 13.17 -28.59
C ASP A 2 -48.48 12.55 -29.77
N PHE A 3 -47.15 12.48 -29.62
CA PHE A 3 -46.27 11.80 -30.57
C PHE A 3 -46.24 10.28 -30.37
N ASN A 4 -47.01 9.74 -29.42
CA ASN A 4 -46.93 8.35 -29.03
C ASN A 4 -47.35 7.42 -30.17
N GLY A 5 -46.51 6.43 -30.49
CA GLY A 5 -46.75 5.48 -31.58
C GLY A 5 -46.58 6.06 -32.98
N LEU A 6 -45.95 7.23 -33.13
CA LEU A 6 -45.69 7.87 -34.42
C LEU A 6 -44.20 7.86 -34.76
N THR A 7 -43.89 7.82 -36.06
CA THR A 7 -42.54 8.09 -36.56
C THR A 7 -42.37 9.60 -36.72
N ILE A 8 -41.35 10.15 -36.05
CA ILE A 8 -40.95 11.55 -36.19
C ILE A 8 -39.89 11.69 -37.28
N THR A 9 -39.88 12.82 -37.98
CA THR A 9 -38.86 13.18 -38.98
C THR A 9 -38.31 14.59 -38.71
N GLY A 10 -36.99 14.71 -38.66
CA GLY A 10 -36.27 15.98 -38.48
C GLY A 10 -36.29 16.83 -39.74
N GLY A 11 -36.67 18.10 -39.61
CA GLY A 11 -36.78 19.01 -40.75
C GLY A 11 -35.45 19.40 -41.37
N THR A 12 -34.37 19.44 -40.59
CA THR A 12 -33.02 19.79 -41.08
C THR A 12 -32.19 18.54 -41.34
N SER A 13 -32.20 17.60 -40.39
CA SER A 13 -31.40 16.38 -40.47
C SER A 13 -31.97 15.32 -41.41
N SER A 14 -33.28 15.39 -41.71
CA SER A 14 -34.05 14.27 -42.28
C SER A 14 -33.94 12.96 -41.47
N ALA A 15 -33.46 13.03 -40.22
CA ALA A 15 -33.38 11.88 -39.34
C ALA A 15 -34.78 11.41 -38.97
N SER A 16 -34.98 10.11 -38.78
CA SER A 16 -36.26 9.56 -38.38
C SER A 16 -36.13 8.62 -37.19
N ALA A 17 -37.17 8.62 -36.35
CA ALA A 17 -37.26 7.71 -35.22
C ALA A 17 -38.70 7.36 -34.85
N PHE A 18 -38.93 6.13 -34.40
CA PHE A 18 -40.24 5.71 -33.86
C PHE A 18 -40.34 6.06 -32.38
N VAL A 19 -41.37 6.80 -32.00
CA VAL A 19 -41.68 7.16 -30.61
C VAL A 19 -42.50 6.06 -29.96
N SER A 20 -41.88 5.32 -29.05
CA SER A 20 -42.52 4.22 -28.32
C SER A 20 -43.28 4.70 -27.09
N ASN A 21 -42.91 5.85 -26.52
CA ASN A 21 -43.60 6.46 -25.39
C ASN A 21 -43.33 7.96 -25.31
N VAL A 22 -44.28 8.71 -24.77
CA VAL A 22 -44.15 10.14 -24.46
C VAL A 22 -44.34 10.33 -22.98
N THR A 23 -43.35 10.93 -22.32
CA THR A 23 -43.41 11.24 -20.90
C THR A 23 -43.29 12.75 -20.69
N THR A 24 -43.97 13.28 -19.69
CA THR A 24 -43.83 14.68 -19.30
C THR A 24 -43.35 14.73 -17.87
N ARG A 25 -42.25 15.45 -17.63
CA ARG A 25 -41.67 15.64 -16.29
C ARG A 25 -41.47 17.13 -16.01
N LYS A 26 -41.40 17.51 -14.74
CA LYS A 26 -41.09 18.89 -14.34
C LYS A 26 -39.63 18.96 -13.93
N VAL A 27 -38.88 19.89 -14.51
CA VAL A 27 -37.53 20.27 -14.06
C VAL A 27 -37.69 21.63 -13.38
N GLY A 28 -37.65 21.63 -12.04
CA GLY A 28 -38.07 22.79 -11.25
C GLY A 28 -39.56 23.12 -11.48
N THR A 29 -39.84 24.31 -12.02
CA THR A 29 -41.20 24.78 -12.34
C THR A 29 -41.60 24.56 -13.79
N VAL A 30 -40.66 24.18 -14.67
CA VAL A 30 -40.89 24.08 -16.12
C VAL A 30 -41.25 22.64 -16.51
N PRO A 31 -42.37 22.41 -17.21
CA PRO A 31 -42.71 21.10 -17.77
C PRO A 31 -41.88 20.82 -19.04
N VAL A 32 -41.22 19.67 -19.06
CA VAL A 32 -40.40 19.16 -20.17
C VAL A 32 -41.04 17.87 -20.71
N VAL A 33 -41.15 17.78 -22.02
CA VAL A 33 -41.67 16.59 -22.71
C VAL A 33 -40.48 15.77 -23.21
N GLU A 34 -40.43 14.50 -22.82
CA GLU A 34 -39.41 13.55 -23.24
C GLU A 34 -40.01 12.46 -24.12
N LEU A 35 -39.37 12.23 -25.26
CA LEU A 35 -39.74 11.19 -26.21
C LEU A 35 -38.83 9.98 -26.01
N VAL A 36 -39.42 8.81 -25.76
CA VAL A 36 -38.70 7.53 -25.75
C VAL A 36 -38.80 6.94 -27.15
N VAL A 37 -37.67 6.61 -27.75
CA VAL A 37 -37.57 6.18 -29.15
C VAL A 37 -36.79 4.87 -29.27
N THR A 38 -37.12 4.03 -30.26
CA THR A 38 -36.57 2.67 -30.40
C THR A 38 -35.89 2.38 -31.74
N THR A 39 -36.11 3.20 -32.76
CA THR A 39 -35.46 3.07 -34.07
C THR A 39 -34.84 4.42 -34.42
N PHE A 40 -33.56 4.46 -34.79
CA PHE A 40 -32.91 5.67 -35.28
C PHE A 40 -32.43 5.44 -36.71
N VAL A 41 -32.77 6.36 -37.60
CA VAL A 41 -32.19 6.45 -38.94
C VAL A 41 -31.69 7.88 -39.10
N GLY A 42 -30.37 8.08 -39.08
CA GLY A 42 -29.75 9.40 -39.07
C GLY A 42 -29.59 10.00 -37.66
N THR A 43 -29.05 11.21 -37.59
CA THR A 43 -28.78 11.94 -36.35
C THR A 43 -29.54 13.25 -36.36
N PHE A 44 -30.42 13.44 -35.37
CA PHE A 44 -31.14 14.70 -35.20
C PHE A 44 -30.15 15.83 -34.80
N VAL A 45 -30.54 17.09 -35.01
CA VAL A 45 -29.74 18.29 -34.71
C VAL A 45 -30.42 19.11 -33.63
N VAL A 46 -29.63 19.71 -32.73
CA VAL A 46 -30.12 20.62 -31.68
C VAL A 46 -30.89 21.79 -32.32
N GLY A 47 -32.07 22.10 -31.79
CA GLY A 47 -32.89 23.23 -32.26
C GLY A 47 -33.70 22.93 -33.52
N GLU A 48 -33.60 21.73 -34.10
CA GLU A 48 -34.40 21.41 -35.28
C GLU A 48 -35.88 21.15 -34.96
N THR A 49 -36.75 21.39 -35.93
CA THR A 49 -38.18 21.04 -35.82
C THR A 49 -38.39 19.60 -36.27
N ILE A 50 -38.99 18.79 -35.42
CA ILE A 50 -39.48 17.46 -35.77
C ILE A 50 -40.96 17.52 -36.16
N THR A 51 -41.35 16.65 -37.10
CA THR A 51 -42.73 16.52 -37.55
C THR A 51 -43.20 15.08 -37.53
N ALA A 52 -44.51 14.86 -37.32
CA ALA A 52 -45.16 13.56 -37.46
C ALA A 52 -46.59 13.74 -37.97
N THR A 53 -47.10 12.80 -38.76
CA THR A 53 -48.49 12.83 -39.25
C THR A 53 -49.31 11.74 -38.58
N THR A 54 -50.43 12.12 -37.97
CA THR A 54 -51.36 11.16 -37.35
C THR A 54 -52.13 10.36 -38.41
N ALA A 55 -52.74 9.24 -38.02
CA ALA A 55 -53.60 8.45 -38.92
C ALA A 55 -54.81 9.24 -39.46
N ALA A 56 -55.19 10.35 -38.81
CA ALA A 56 -56.25 11.27 -39.25
C ALA A 56 -55.75 12.37 -40.22
N GLY A 57 -54.46 12.37 -40.58
CA GLY A 57 -53.85 13.36 -41.48
C GLY A 57 -53.42 14.67 -40.81
N THR A 58 -53.55 14.80 -39.49
CA THR A 58 -53.08 15.99 -38.76
C THR A 58 -51.56 15.94 -38.59
N GLU A 59 -50.87 17.01 -38.96
CA GLU A 59 -49.43 17.20 -38.69
C GLU A 59 -49.20 17.71 -37.25
N LEU A 60 -48.25 17.10 -36.56
CA LEU A 60 -47.72 17.52 -35.27
C LEU A 60 -46.30 18.04 -35.48
N SER A 61 -45.93 19.12 -34.79
CA SER A 61 -44.57 19.66 -34.82
C SER A 61 -44.09 20.06 -33.43
N ALA A 62 -42.79 19.88 -33.19
CA ALA A 62 -42.11 20.30 -31.95
C ALA A 62 -40.64 20.62 -32.25
N THR A 63 -40.02 21.49 -31.45
CA THR A 63 -38.59 21.81 -31.55
C THR A 63 -37.80 20.96 -30.56
N LEU A 64 -36.71 20.33 -31.01
CA LEU A 64 -35.81 19.59 -30.14
C LEU A 64 -34.88 20.55 -29.39
N THR A 65 -34.90 20.49 -28.06
CA THR A 65 -34.02 21.30 -27.21
C THR A 65 -32.73 20.56 -26.89
N GLY A 66 -31.61 21.29 -26.81
CA GLY A 66 -30.33 20.73 -26.37
C GLY A 66 -30.30 20.42 -24.87
N MET A 67 -29.49 19.43 -24.50
CA MET A 67 -29.23 18.98 -23.14
C MET A 67 -27.77 18.56 -22.95
N LEU A 68 -27.30 18.52 -21.70
CA LEU A 68 -25.98 17.98 -21.35
C LEU A 68 -26.02 16.46 -21.46
N THR A 69 -25.36 15.90 -22.47
CA THR A 69 -25.39 14.45 -22.72
C THR A 69 -24.17 13.72 -22.17
N ASP A 70 -23.02 14.39 -22.15
CA ASP A 70 -21.76 13.82 -21.67
C ASP A 70 -20.81 14.93 -21.17
N VAL A 71 -19.75 14.56 -20.45
CA VAL A 71 -18.69 15.47 -20.02
C VAL A 71 -17.33 14.83 -20.32
N THR A 72 -16.55 15.46 -21.18
CA THR A 72 -15.17 15.04 -21.44
C THR A 72 -14.25 15.56 -20.33
N ILE A 73 -13.45 14.66 -19.76
CA ILE A 73 -12.40 14.99 -18.81
C ILE A 73 -11.11 15.25 -19.61
N VAL A 74 -10.67 16.51 -19.67
CA VAL A 74 -9.40 16.87 -20.31
C VAL A 74 -8.25 16.71 -19.32
N ASN A 75 -8.48 17.09 -18.06
CA ASN A 75 -7.59 16.85 -16.95
C ASN A 75 -8.43 16.60 -15.68
N GLY A 76 -8.16 15.51 -14.97
CA GLY A 76 -8.92 15.12 -13.78
C GLY A 76 -8.67 15.98 -12.54
N GLY A 77 -7.65 16.85 -12.55
CA GLY A 77 -7.25 17.66 -11.40
C GLY A 77 -6.77 16.81 -10.21
N GLU A 78 -6.85 17.37 -9.01
CA GLU A 78 -6.42 16.73 -7.76
C GLU A 78 -7.45 16.97 -6.64
N GLY A 79 -7.49 16.07 -5.67
CA GLY A 79 -8.24 16.26 -4.43
C GLY A 79 -9.76 16.05 -4.52
N TYR A 80 -10.28 15.61 -5.66
CA TYR A 80 -11.73 15.35 -5.80
C TYR A 80 -12.13 14.09 -5.04
N SER A 81 -13.36 14.08 -4.52
CA SER A 81 -13.98 12.94 -3.86
C SER A 81 -15.17 12.39 -4.65
N VAL A 82 -15.50 11.11 -4.46
CA VAL A 82 -16.70 10.52 -5.07
C VAL A 82 -17.96 11.23 -4.55
N ASP A 83 -18.94 11.43 -5.43
CA ASP A 83 -20.18 12.18 -5.18
C ASP A 83 -20.02 13.69 -4.97
N GLU A 84 -18.81 14.24 -5.11
CA GLU A 84 -18.59 15.68 -5.10
C GLU A 84 -19.36 16.37 -6.25
N ALA A 85 -20.10 17.43 -5.90
CA ALA A 85 -20.96 18.13 -6.85
C ALA A 85 -20.14 18.98 -7.83
N LEU A 86 -20.46 18.88 -9.12
CA LEU A 86 -19.90 19.72 -10.17
C LEU A 86 -20.88 20.86 -10.49
N THR A 87 -20.34 22.06 -10.71
CA THR A 87 -21.14 23.21 -11.11
C THR A 87 -21.33 23.20 -12.61
N VAL A 88 -22.58 23.30 -13.08
CA VAL A 88 -22.92 23.41 -14.50
C VAL A 88 -23.49 24.81 -14.76
N THR A 89 -22.90 25.53 -15.71
CA THR A 89 -23.32 26.89 -16.07
C THR A 89 -23.57 27.01 -17.56
N ASP A 90 -24.59 27.79 -17.92
CA ASP A 90 -24.88 28.14 -19.30
C ASP A 90 -24.46 29.59 -19.58
N ALA A 91 -23.66 29.79 -20.61
CA ALA A 91 -23.24 31.12 -21.03
C ALA A 91 -24.37 31.93 -21.68
N THR A 92 -25.38 31.25 -22.24
CA THR A 92 -26.51 31.92 -22.91
C THR A 92 -27.65 32.29 -21.97
N ALA A 93 -27.66 31.75 -20.74
CA ALA A 93 -28.74 31.86 -19.76
C ALA A 93 -30.12 31.40 -20.27
N VAL A 94 -30.14 30.51 -21.26
CA VAL A 94 -31.35 29.90 -21.84
C VAL A 94 -31.55 28.48 -21.34
N GLY A 95 -30.46 27.73 -21.13
CA GLY A 95 -30.49 26.36 -20.64
C GLY A 95 -30.58 26.28 -19.11
N PHE A 96 -31.39 25.34 -18.60
CA PHE A 96 -31.63 25.20 -17.16
C PHE A 96 -31.65 23.73 -16.70
N GLY A 97 -31.24 23.53 -15.44
CA GLY A 97 -31.52 22.31 -14.68
C GLY A 97 -30.51 21.17 -14.82
N ALA A 98 -29.41 21.35 -15.55
CA ALA A 98 -28.37 20.32 -15.59
C ALA A 98 -27.58 20.25 -14.28
N THR A 99 -27.33 19.03 -13.80
CA THR A 99 -26.51 18.75 -12.62
C THR A 99 -25.61 17.55 -12.87
N ALA A 100 -24.37 17.63 -12.39
CA ALA A 100 -23.38 16.56 -12.50
C ALA A 100 -22.61 16.39 -11.19
N LYS A 101 -22.05 15.21 -10.99
CA LYS A 101 -21.19 14.88 -9.85
C LYS A 101 -20.04 13.97 -10.26
N VAL A 102 -18.97 13.95 -9.48
CA VAL A 102 -17.86 13.03 -9.64
C VAL A 102 -18.36 11.60 -9.40
N LYS A 103 -18.15 10.71 -10.38
CA LYS A 103 -18.54 9.31 -10.32
C LYS A 103 -17.43 8.45 -9.73
N THR A 104 -16.22 8.65 -10.26
CA THR A 104 -15.03 7.90 -9.88
C THR A 104 -13.82 8.82 -9.91
N THR A 105 -12.86 8.50 -9.06
CA THR A 105 -11.55 9.14 -8.98
C THR A 105 -10.45 8.10 -9.16
N SER A 106 -9.20 8.52 -9.27
CA SER A 106 -8.04 7.62 -9.19
C SER A 106 -7.90 6.94 -7.82
N ALA A 107 -8.50 7.51 -6.76
CA ALA A 107 -8.56 6.95 -5.40
C ALA A 107 -7.19 6.77 -4.73
N ASP A 108 -6.23 7.60 -5.12
CA ASP A 108 -4.82 7.53 -4.74
C ASP A 108 -4.29 8.84 -4.11
N GLN A 109 -5.18 9.75 -3.67
CA GLN A 109 -4.83 11.04 -3.06
C GLN A 109 -5.58 11.31 -1.76
N VAL A 110 -4.99 12.11 -0.87
CA VAL A 110 -5.65 12.57 0.38
C VAL A 110 -6.61 13.71 0.05
N ALA A 111 -7.88 13.39 -0.20
CA ALA A 111 -8.91 14.38 -0.55
C ALA A 111 -9.62 15.01 0.67
N ILE A 112 -9.73 14.25 1.77
CA ILE A 112 -10.54 14.65 2.92
C ILE A 112 -9.71 14.57 4.21
N LEU A 113 -9.65 15.69 4.93
CA LEU A 113 -9.09 15.79 6.27
C LEU A 113 -10.17 16.32 7.20
N THR A 114 -10.37 15.62 8.31
CA THR A 114 -11.29 16.02 9.36
C THR A 114 -10.52 16.28 10.66
N VAL A 115 -11.11 17.09 11.54
CA VAL A 115 -10.53 17.44 12.84
C VAL A 115 -11.47 16.95 13.95
N PRO A 116 -11.48 15.64 14.28
CA PRO A 116 -12.34 15.11 15.33
C PRO A 116 -12.11 15.79 16.69
N VAL A 117 -10.85 16.10 17.02
CA VAL A 117 -10.49 16.89 18.20
C VAL A 117 -9.70 18.10 17.74
N VAL A 118 -10.26 19.29 17.94
CA VAL A 118 -9.67 20.56 17.48
C VAL A 118 -8.40 20.99 18.22
N GLY A 119 -8.19 20.46 19.43
CA GLY A 119 -7.07 20.83 20.30
C GLY A 119 -6.98 22.33 20.59
N ASN A 120 -5.91 22.77 21.25
CA ASN A 120 -5.63 24.19 21.52
C ASN A 120 -4.12 24.44 21.62
N GLY A 121 -3.68 25.67 21.36
CA GLY A 121 -2.25 26.03 21.38
C GLY A 121 -1.56 25.90 20.03
N TYR A 122 -2.32 25.95 18.94
CA TYR A 122 -1.84 25.91 17.56
C TYR A 122 -1.74 27.31 16.96
N GLN A 123 -0.92 27.44 15.93
CA GLN A 123 -0.72 28.65 15.15
C GLN A 123 -1.18 28.43 13.70
N VAL A 124 -1.46 29.54 13.01
CA VAL A 124 -1.69 29.51 11.56
C VAL A 124 -0.39 29.07 10.87
N ASN A 125 -0.52 28.17 9.89
CA ASN A 125 0.56 27.49 9.19
C ASN A 125 1.29 26.38 9.95
N ASP A 126 0.84 25.96 11.13
CA ASP A 126 1.37 24.73 11.74
C ASP A 126 1.16 23.54 10.77
N PRO A 127 2.22 22.82 10.39
CA PRO A 127 2.15 21.77 9.39
C PRO A 127 1.57 20.48 9.96
N ILE A 128 0.78 19.78 9.15
CA ILE A 128 0.31 18.43 9.45
C ILE A 128 1.34 17.45 8.89
N THR A 129 1.80 16.54 9.74
CA THR A 129 2.76 15.51 9.36
C THR A 129 2.01 14.25 8.94
N PHE A 130 2.29 13.75 7.74
CA PHE A 130 1.76 12.50 7.21
C PHE A 130 2.78 11.38 7.39
N ASN A 131 2.38 10.31 8.06
CA ASN A 131 3.12 9.07 8.12
C ASN A 131 2.58 8.11 7.05
N ASN A 132 3.42 7.86 6.05
CA ASN A 132 3.11 7.05 4.88
C ASN A 132 3.49 5.57 5.03
N ALA A 133 3.86 5.10 6.24
CA ALA A 133 4.20 3.71 6.45
C ALA A 133 3.08 2.77 5.94
N GLY A 134 3.44 1.84 5.06
CA GLY A 134 2.50 0.87 4.47
C GLY A 134 1.51 1.44 3.43
N THR A 135 1.68 2.68 2.97
CA THR A 135 0.73 3.33 2.03
C THR A 135 1.17 3.33 0.57
N ASN A 136 2.44 3.03 0.28
CA ASN A 136 3.06 3.10 -1.07
C ASN A 136 2.98 4.47 -1.77
N ALA A 137 2.76 5.56 -1.02
CA ALA A 137 2.68 6.91 -1.57
C ALA A 137 3.90 7.28 -2.44
N VAL A 138 3.64 7.81 -3.64
CA VAL A 138 4.65 8.32 -4.57
C VAL A 138 5.01 9.77 -4.21
N VAL A 139 4.01 10.58 -3.91
CA VAL A 139 4.17 11.96 -3.42
C VAL A 139 3.39 12.12 -2.13
N THR A 140 4.04 12.63 -1.08
CA THR A 140 3.40 12.88 0.21
C THR A 140 2.45 14.07 0.12
N ALA A 141 1.26 13.93 0.71
CA ALA A 141 0.33 15.04 0.90
C ALA A 141 0.94 16.10 1.84
N GLU A 142 0.58 17.36 1.62
CA GLU A 142 1.04 18.49 2.43
C GLU A 142 -0.16 19.34 2.82
N ALA A 143 -0.36 19.55 4.13
CA ALA A 143 -1.45 20.34 4.66
C ALA A 143 -1.00 21.11 5.92
N LYS A 144 -1.72 22.18 6.24
CA LYS A 144 -1.41 23.05 7.38
C LYS A 144 -2.67 23.67 7.98
N VAL A 145 -2.57 24.12 9.22
CA VAL A 145 -3.63 24.90 9.89
C VAL A 145 -3.85 26.20 9.13
N ALA A 146 -5.06 26.41 8.63
CA ALA A 146 -5.43 27.58 7.82
C ALA A 146 -6.00 28.72 8.68
N THR A 147 -6.90 28.38 9.60
CA THR A 147 -7.51 29.36 10.52
C THR A 147 -7.63 28.81 11.92
N LEU A 148 -7.74 29.72 12.89
CA LEU A 148 -7.88 29.42 14.31
C LEU A 148 -9.23 29.90 14.84
N ALA A 149 -9.75 29.19 15.84
CA ALA A 149 -10.87 29.61 16.68
C ALA A 149 -10.38 29.81 18.13
N ASP A 150 -11.17 30.55 18.93
CA ASP A 150 -10.88 30.82 20.35
C ASP A 150 -9.44 31.29 20.60
N THR A 151 -8.98 32.30 19.85
CA THR A 151 -7.58 32.73 19.86
C THR A 151 -7.21 33.46 21.15
N PHE A 152 -5.96 33.27 21.60
CA PHE A 152 -5.32 34.00 22.69
C PHE A 152 -3.87 34.35 22.34
N THR A 153 -3.29 35.32 23.04
CA THR A 153 -1.92 35.78 22.80
C THR A 153 -0.98 35.37 23.93
N VAL A 154 0.26 35.04 23.57
CA VAL A 154 1.35 34.77 24.52
C VAL A 154 2.56 35.60 24.12
N ASP A 155 3.13 36.34 25.06
CA ASP A 155 4.39 37.05 24.86
C ASP A 155 5.55 36.08 25.05
N VAL A 156 6.25 35.76 23.96
CA VAL A 156 7.37 34.82 23.95
C VAL A 156 8.67 35.61 23.92
N VAL A 157 9.59 35.27 24.84
CA VAL A 157 10.95 35.82 24.83
C VAL A 157 11.65 35.37 23.55
N SER A 158 11.96 36.29 22.65
CA SER A 158 12.68 36.02 21.40
C SER A 158 14.18 36.35 21.49
N THR A 159 14.63 36.90 22.63
CA THR A 159 16.06 37.11 22.86
C THR A 159 16.73 35.78 23.13
N LEU A 160 17.47 35.30 22.14
CA LEU A 160 18.47 34.29 22.35
C LEU A 160 19.50 34.84 23.36
N ILE A 161 19.64 34.23 24.53
CA ILE A 161 20.70 34.55 25.51
C ILE A 161 22.05 34.01 24.99
N THR A 162 22.36 34.20 23.70
CA THR A 162 23.64 33.79 23.10
C THR A 162 24.78 34.67 23.60
N ALA A 163 24.50 35.91 23.97
CA ALA A 163 25.51 36.81 24.53
C ALA A 163 26.00 36.40 25.94
N GLY A 164 25.31 35.48 26.64
CA GLY A 164 25.67 35.04 27.99
C GLY A 164 26.37 33.69 28.08
N ILE A 165 26.31 32.88 27.03
CA ILE A 165 26.84 31.51 26.99
C ILE A 165 28.04 31.49 26.04
N GLU A 166 29.26 31.39 26.57
CA GLU A 166 30.45 31.26 25.73
C GLU A 166 30.42 29.91 25.00
N THR A 167 30.29 29.96 23.67
CA THR A 167 30.42 28.79 22.80
C THR A 167 31.85 28.64 22.30
N LYS A 168 32.31 27.41 22.11
CA LYS A 168 33.61 27.13 21.48
C LYS A 168 33.40 26.72 20.05
N THR A 169 34.13 27.35 19.14
CA THR A 169 34.19 26.96 17.73
C THR A 169 35.57 26.41 17.44
N PHE A 170 35.64 25.29 16.74
CA PHE A 170 36.90 24.69 16.32
C PHE A 170 36.78 23.99 14.98
N ASP A 171 37.90 23.96 14.26
CA ASP A 171 38.10 23.20 13.04
C ASP A 171 38.33 21.71 13.35
N LEU A 172 37.73 20.85 12.55
CA LEU A 172 37.80 19.39 12.67
C LEU A 172 38.65 18.75 11.57
N THR A 173 39.28 17.61 11.89
CA THR A 173 40.04 16.81 10.90
C THR A 173 39.17 16.16 9.83
N GLY A 174 37.85 16.10 10.02
CA GLY A 174 36.90 15.44 9.13
C GLY A 174 35.45 15.69 9.53
N ALA A 175 34.55 14.82 9.06
CA ALA A 175 33.13 14.90 9.36
C ALA A 175 32.60 13.68 10.10
N PHE A 176 31.55 13.87 10.91
CA PHE A 176 30.91 12.77 11.65
C PHE A 176 30.23 11.74 10.74
N GLY A 177 30.10 11.99 9.43
CA GLY A 177 29.52 11.05 8.47
C GLY A 177 28.00 10.89 8.55
N VAL A 178 27.35 11.61 9.46
CA VAL A 178 25.90 11.62 9.70
C VAL A 178 25.40 13.05 9.83
N THR A 179 24.09 13.26 9.66
CA THR A 179 23.45 14.55 9.93
C THR A 179 23.55 14.87 11.42
N VAL A 180 24.19 15.97 11.77
CA VAL A 180 24.32 16.46 13.14
C VAL A 180 23.31 17.58 13.36
N SER A 181 22.47 17.44 14.38
CA SER A 181 21.47 18.45 14.75
C SER A 181 21.88 19.21 16.00
N ALA A 182 21.44 20.47 16.12
CA ALA A 182 21.59 21.24 17.34
C ALA A 182 20.97 20.51 18.55
N GLY A 183 21.66 20.56 19.69
CA GLY A 183 21.29 19.85 20.91
C GLY A 183 21.85 18.43 21.03
N TYR A 184 22.50 17.88 19.98
CA TYR A 184 23.21 16.60 20.10
C TYR A 184 24.37 16.74 21.09
N LEU A 185 24.71 15.64 21.76
CA LEU A 185 25.72 15.61 22.81
C LEU A 185 27.05 15.12 22.25
N LEU A 186 28.14 15.62 22.83
CA LEU A 186 29.51 15.29 22.44
C LEU A 186 30.27 14.77 23.66
N GLY A 187 31.05 13.72 23.47
CA GLY A 187 31.87 13.11 24.51
C GLY A 187 33.24 12.73 24.01
N ASN A 188 34.26 12.74 24.87
CA ASN A 188 35.61 12.25 24.52
C ASN A 188 35.78 10.73 24.72
N ASN A 189 34.70 10.03 25.06
CA ASN A 189 34.65 8.58 25.19
C ASN A 189 33.49 8.04 24.34
N ALA A 190 33.62 6.82 23.82
CA ALA A 190 32.55 6.15 23.06
C ALA A 190 31.27 5.91 23.88
N ILE A 191 31.36 5.95 25.22
CA ILE A 191 30.20 5.91 26.14
C ILE A 191 30.05 7.30 26.78
N TYR A 192 28.92 7.96 26.56
CA TYR A 192 28.70 9.33 27.04
C TYR A 192 28.80 9.46 28.56
N ALA A 193 28.28 8.49 29.31
CA ALA A 193 28.37 8.48 30.77
C ALA A 193 29.83 8.50 31.29
N ASN A 194 30.76 7.90 30.54
CA ASN A 194 32.18 7.80 30.88
C ASN A 194 33.02 8.96 30.32
N SER A 195 32.40 9.88 29.57
CA SER A 195 33.12 11.01 28.99
C SER A 195 33.53 11.99 30.07
N THR A 196 34.82 12.34 30.11
CA THR A 196 35.39 13.34 31.02
C THR A 196 35.35 14.75 30.43
N LYS A 197 35.10 14.85 29.12
CA LYS A 197 34.81 16.10 28.40
C LYS A 197 33.46 15.97 27.74
N LYS A 198 32.60 16.96 27.94
CA LYS A 198 31.22 16.93 27.43
C LYS A 198 30.89 18.26 26.77
N GLY A 199 30.06 18.21 25.74
CA GLY A 199 29.59 19.40 25.06
C GLY A 199 28.24 19.18 24.40
N VAL A 200 27.57 20.28 24.04
CA VAL A 200 26.32 20.27 23.29
C VAL A 200 26.54 20.96 21.95
N VAL A 201 26.10 20.35 20.84
CA VAL A 201 26.21 20.94 19.50
C VAL A 201 25.29 22.16 19.40
N ILE A 202 25.85 23.29 18.98
CA ILE A 202 25.10 24.52 18.64
C ILE A 202 24.94 24.63 17.13
N SER A 203 26.02 24.48 16.39
CA SER A 203 26.02 24.45 14.93
C SER A 203 27.16 23.58 14.42
N TYR A 204 26.93 22.96 13.26
CA TYR A 204 27.93 22.15 12.58
C TYR A 204 27.86 22.41 11.09
N THR A 205 28.99 22.72 10.48
CA THR A 205 29.10 22.96 9.04
C THR A 205 30.14 22.02 8.46
N VAL A 206 29.69 21.18 7.52
CA VAL A 206 30.57 20.25 6.81
C VAL A 206 31.26 21.01 5.68
N ALA A 207 32.57 21.21 5.82
CA ALA A 207 33.44 21.89 4.86
C ALA A 207 34.88 21.36 4.99
N THR A 208 35.84 21.98 4.31
CA THR A 208 37.28 21.69 4.43
C THR A 208 38.02 22.93 4.95
N PRO A 209 38.28 23.05 6.26
CA PRO A 209 37.91 22.12 7.35
C PRO A 209 36.43 22.20 7.73
N SER A 210 35.92 21.16 8.40
CA SER A 210 34.56 21.19 8.95
C SER A 210 34.59 21.97 10.26
N VAL A 211 33.61 22.84 10.47
CA VAL A 211 33.57 23.76 11.60
C VAL A 211 32.47 23.31 12.57
N LEU A 212 32.83 23.10 13.83
CA LEU A 212 31.89 22.75 14.89
C LEU A 212 31.86 23.82 15.98
N THR A 213 30.66 24.29 16.30
CA THR A 213 30.41 25.18 17.43
C THR A 213 29.65 24.42 18.51
N ILE A 214 30.18 24.43 19.73
CA ILE A 214 29.64 23.71 20.88
C ILE A 214 29.43 24.65 22.07
N TYR A 215 28.53 24.26 22.96
CA TYR A 215 28.57 24.64 24.36
C TYR A 215 29.50 23.66 25.11
N ASP A 216 30.57 24.17 25.73
CA ASP A 216 31.51 23.37 26.53
C ASP A 216 30.99 23.25 27.96
N MET A 217 30.63 22.02 28.37
CA MET A 217 30.05 21.77 29.68
C MET A 217 31.09 21.82 30.82
N PHE A 218 32.39 22.01 30.52
CA PHE A 218 33.45 22.13 31.52
C PHE A 218 33.11 23.15 32.62
N ASN A 219 32.69 24.36 32.22
CA ASN A 219 32.45 25.46 33.13
C ASN A 219 31.17 25.29 33.97
N GLU A 220 30.22 24.47 33.50
CA GLU A 220 28.99 24.13 34.22
C GLU A 220 29.28 23.32 35.50
N ASN A 221 30.40 22.58 35.52
CA ASN A 221 30.79 21.70 36.62
C ASN A 221 31.68 22.39 37.69
N THR A 222 32.09 23.64 37.48
CA THR A 222 32.86 24.39 38.50
C THR A 222 32.02 24.76 39.74
N ALA A 223 30.71 24.56 39.69
CA ALA A 223 29.77 24.81 40.78
C ALA A 223 29.37 23.54 41.58
N SER A 224 29.74 22.33 41.14
CA SER A 224 29.32 21.07 41.77
C SER A 224 30.46 20.42 42.57
N THR A 225 30.28 20.25 43.87
CA THR A 225 31.31 19.71 44.78
C THR A 225 31.34 18.18 44.89
N THR A 226 30.55 17.45 44.08
CA THR A 226 30.25 16.02 44.33
C THR A 226 30.45 15.07 43.14
N SER A 227 30.96 15.53 41.99
CA SER A 227 31.24 14.68 40.82
C SER A 227 32.69 14.90 40.34
N PRO A 228 33.41 13.90 39.80
CA PRO A 228 34.70 14.16 39.16
C PRO A 228 34.51 15.25 38.10
N GLY A 229 35.23 16.36 38.27
CA GLY A 229 35.09 17.55 37.43
C GLY A 229 35.24 17.20 35.96
N LEU A 230 34.39 17.80 35.11
CA LEU A 230 34.59 17.75 33.67
C LEU A 230 35.90 18.48 33.35
N VAL A 231 36.49 18.20 32.18
CA VAL A 231 37.73 18.84 31.72
C VAL A 231 37.44 19.57 30.40
N ALA A 232 38.11 20.70 30.18
CA ALA A 232 37.98 21.48 28.95
C ALA A 232 38.45 20.71 27.71
N TRP A 233 37.77 20.92 26.58
CA TRP A 233 38.23 20.49 25.26
C TRP A 233 39.54 21.17 24.87
N VAL A 234 40.43 20.43 24.21
CA VAL A 234 41.72 20.90 23.68
C VAL A 234 41.96 20.38 22.26
N ASN A 235 42.84 21.05 21.51
CA ASN A 235 43.28 20.56 20.21
C ASN A 235 43.77 19.11 20.32
N THR A 236 43.55 18.29 19.29
CA THR A 236 43.82 16.84 19.23
C THR A 236 42.87 15.93 20.02
N ASP A 237 41.89 16.47 20.77
CA ASP A 237 40.87 15.61 21.38
C ASP A 237 40.03 14.90 20.32
N THR A 238 39.72 13.63 20.57
CA THR A 238 38.75 12.85 19.80
C THR A 238 37.35 13.05 20.36
N MET A 239 36.38 13.27 19.47
CA MET A 239 34.99 13.53 19.76
C MET A 239 34.10 12.40 19.23
N TYR A 240 33.16 11.97 20.06
CA TYR A 240 32.09 11.03 19.71
C TYR A 240 30.74 11.74 19.79
N LEU A 241 29.83 11.38 18.89
CA LEU A 241 28.51 12.01 18.76
C LEU A 241 27.42 11.14 19.39
N PHE A 242 26.57 11.80 20.18
CA PHE A 242 25.43 11.20 20.86
C PHE A 242 24.16 12.00 20.55
N ASN A 243 23.01 11.35 20.58
CA ASN A 243 21.73 12.02 20.48
C ASN A 243 21.46 12.85 21.76
N LYS A 244 20.32 13.54 21.80
CA LYS A 244 19.91 14.39 22.93
C LYS A 244 19.76 13.63 24.26
N THR A 245 19.60 12.31 24.22
CA THR A 245 19.44 11.45 25.40
C THR A 245 20.75 10.82 25.89
N GLY A 246 21.87 11.06 25.20
CA GLY A 246 23.18 10.50 25.54
C GLY A 246 23.48 9.12 24.95
N THR A 247 22.66 8.64 24.01
CA THR A 247 22.87 7.40 23.25
C THR A 247 23.76 7.68 22.03
N ALA A 248 24.71 6.80 21.72
CA ALA A 248 25.61 6.99 20.57
C ALA A 248 24.82 7.04 19.26
N VAL A 249 25.15 7.98 18.38
CA VAL A 249 24.50 8.07 17.06
C VAL A 249 25.05 6.97 16.16
N LEU A 250 24.19 6.05 15.74
CA LEU A 250 24.58 4.94 14.87
C LEU A 250 25.14 5.47 13.53
N GLY A 251 26.27 4.92 13.09
CA GLY A 251 26.95 5.32 11.87
C GLY A 251 27.81 6.58 11.98
N ALA A 252 27.82 7.27 13.13
CA ALA A 252 28.68 8.42 13.32
C ALA A 252 30.16 8.01 13.49
N PHE A 253 31.05 8.63 12.71
CA PHE A 253 32.50 8.51 12.90
C PHE A 253 32.96 9.36 14.09
N SER A 254 34.03 8.96 14.76
CA SER A 254 34.72 9.85 15.68
C SER A 254 35.56 10.85 14.90
N VAL A 255 35.61 12.09 15.38
CA VAL A 255 36.31 13.19 14.70
C VAL A 255 37.28 13.84 15.67
N THR A 256 38.43 14.29 15.19
CA THR A 256 39.45 14.94 16.02
C THR A 256 39.42 16.45 15.83
N ILE A 257 39.60 17.19 16.92
CA ILE A 257 39.79 18.64 16.86
C ILE A 257 41.16 18.94 16.24
N ASN A 258 41.20 19.75 15.19
CA ASN A 258 42.41 20.22 14.52
C ASN A 258 42.36 21.73 14.33
N ASP A 259 42.52 22.43 15.46
CA ASP A 259 42.55 23.88 15.50
C ASP A 259 43.66 24.33 16.44
N THR A 260 44.78 24.77 15.86
CA THR A 260 45.94 25.26 16.61
C THR A 260 45.78 26.70 17.07
N SER A 261 44.76 27.42 16.58
CA SER A 261 44.41 28.78 17.00
C SER A 261 43.51 28.81 18.23
N PHE A 262 43.05 27.64 18.68
CA PHE A 262 42.19 27.45 19.82
C PHE A 262 42.80 27.95 21.13
N VAL A 263 42.25 29.03 21.66
CA VAL A 263 42.47 29.52 23.02
C VAL A 263 41.27 29.15 23.88
N THR A 264 41.51 28.53 25.03
CA THR A 264 40.45 28.25 26.01
C THR A 264 39.92 29.58 26.53
N THR A 265 38.68 29.95 26.18
CA THR A 265 38.01 31.10 26.80
C THR A 265 37.78 30.82 28.29
N THR A 266 37.88 31.87 29.12
CA THR A 266 38.13 31.73 30.55
C THR A 266 36.89 31.72 31.44
N ALA A 267 35.68 32.07 30.98
CA ALA A 267 34.49 32.03 31.85
C ALA A 267 33.15 32.22 31.11
N HIS A 268 32.13 31.43 31.46
CA HIS A 268 30.74 31.84 31.20
C HIS A 268 30.46 33.22 31.80
N VAL A 269 29.54 33.99 31.21
CA VAL A 269 28.99 35.17 31.88
C VAL A 269 28.20 34.67 33.08
N ALA A 270 28.83 34.65 34.25
CA ALA A 270 28.15 34.32 35.48
C ALA A 270 27.06 35.38 35.72
N LEU A 271 25.79 34.98 35.65
CA LEU A 271 24.68 35.78 36.15
C LEU A 271 24.72 35.75 37.69
N ASN A 272 25.70 36.43 38.28
CA ASN A 272 25.88 36.59 39.72
C ASN A 272 25.65 38.04 40.13
N SER A 273 25.50 38.30 41.42
CA SER A 273 25.20 39.65 41.95
C SER A 273 26.22 40.73 41.56
N THR A 274 27.43 40.36 41.13
CA THR A 274 28.52 41.27 40.74
C THR A 274 28.49 41.63 39.25
N ASN A 275 28.12 40.69 38.36
CA ASN A 275 28.13 40.87 36.90
C ASN A 275 26.74 41.06 36.28
N TYR A 276 25.70 41.07 37.12
CA TYR A 276 24.31 41.28 36.72
C TYR A 276 24.08 42.70 36.16
N GLY A 277 24.27 42.87 34.85
CA GLY A 277 23.99 44.10 34.10
C GLY A 277 25.18 45.02 33.81
N ALA A 278 26.40 44.48 33.72
CA ALA A 278 27.52 45.20 33.10
C ALA A 278 27.49 45.18 31.56
N ASN A 279 26.74 44.22 30.97
CA ASN A 279 26.67 44.00 29.50
C ASN A 279 25.24 44.10 28.92
N PHE A 280 24.24 44.48 29.73
CA PHE A 280 22.89 44.80 29.25
C PHE A 280 22.77 46.33 29.26
N ALA A 281 22.64 46.95 28.08
CA ALA A 281 22.60 48.40 27.95
C ALA A 281 21.52 48.99 28.87
N THR A 282 21.89 49.97 29.70
CA THR A 282 20.91 50.84 30.38
C THR A 282 20.33 51.75 29.30
N PRO A 283 19.02 51.72 29.04
CA PRO A 283 18.45 52.62 28.04
C PRO A 283 18.58 54.05 28.56
N ASP A 284 19.26 54.92 27.81
CA ASP A 284 19.21 56.36 28.02
C ASP A 284 17.91 56.91 27.42
N GLY A 285 17.25 57.80 28.15
CA GLY A 285 15.96 58.35 27.77
C GLY A 285 15.88 59.85 28.00
N THR A 286 14.77 60.41 27.55
CA THR A 286 14.39 61.80 27.83
C THR A 286 13.11 61.82 28.65
N PHE A 287 12.85 62.91 29.35
CA PHE A 287 11.58 63.11 30.01
C PHE A 287 11.05 64.51 29.77
N THR A 288 9.73 64.64 29.85
CA THR A 288 9.00 65.91 29.92
C THR A 288 7.97 65.81 31.04
N SER A 289 7.60 66.93 31.66
CA SER A 289 6.61 66.93 32.73
C SER A 289 5.45 67.88 32.46
N SER A 290 4.28 67.50 32.96
CA SER A 290 3.07 68.32 32.99
C SER A 290 2.41 68.13 34.35
N GLY A 291 2.42 69.18 35.19
CA GLY A 291 2.02 69.08 36.59
C GLY A 291 2.94 68.12 37.37
N THR A 292 2.36 67.10 38.01
CA THR A 292 3.11 66.04 38.71
C THR A 292 3.38 64.82 37.84
N THR A 293 2.86 64.78 36.61
CA THR A 293 3.08 63.67 35.68
C THR A 293 4.36 63.89 34.90
N VAL A 294 5.27 62.93 35.00
CA VAL A 294 6.51 62.90 34.21
C VAL A 294 6.39 61.81 33.16
N THR A 295 6.40 62.20 31.90
CA THR A 295 6.43 61.30 30.75
C THR A 295 7.88 61.02 30.39
N VAL A 296 8.29 59.77 30.53
CA VAL A 296 9.61 59.28 30.16
C VAL A 296 9.53 58.65 28.77
N THR A 297 10.49 58.96 27.91
CA THR A 297 10.61 58.46 26.54
C THR A 297 11.95 57.76 26.37
N TYR A 298 11.90 56.46 26.08
CA TYR A 298 13.05 55.65 25.68
C TYR A 298 12.89 55.28 24.20
N SER A 299 13.72 55.87 23.34
CA SER A 299 13.65 55.65 21.88
C SER A 299 13.93 54.21 21.46
N GLY A 300 14.66 53.45 22.29
CA GLY A 300 14.90 52.01 22.10
C GLY A 300 13.73 51.11 22.51
N GLY A 301 12.66 51.68 23.08
CA GLY A 301 11.53 50.93 23.62
C GLY A 301 11.75 50.40 25.04
N HIS A 302 10.68 49.95 25.70
CA HIS A 302 10.68 49.33 27.02
C HIS A 302 9.58 48.26 27.13
N ASN A 303 9.72 47.34 28.09
CA ASN A 303 8.74 46.28 28.39
C ASN A 303 8.05 46.48 29.74
N LEU A 304 7.95 47.74 30.20
CA LEU A 304 7.31 48.09 31.46
C LEU A 304 5.79 47.95 31.38
N SER A 305 5.20 47.53 32.48
CA SER A 305 3.75 47.44 32.71
C SER A 305 3.34 48.43 33.80
N VAL A 306 2.05 48.80 33.82
CA VAL A 306 1.50 49.62 34.92
C VAL A 306 1.75 48.92 36.26
N SER A 307 2.17 49.69 37.26
CA SER A 307 2.59 49.23 38.60
C SER A 307 3.98 48.59 38.68
N ASP A 308 4.72 48.47 37.58
CA ASP A 308 6.13 48.06 37.65
C ASP A 308 6.91 49.07 38.49
N SER A 309 7.76 48.57 39.40
CA SER A 309 8.68 49.40 40.17
C SER A 309 9.97 49.60 39.38
N ILE A 310 10.42 50.84 39.25
CA ILE A 310 11.59 51.23 38.46
C ILE A 310 12.40 52.26 39.23
N LYS A 311 13.74 52.21 39.10
CA LYS A 311 14.59 53.28 39.62
C LYS A 311 15.01 54.17 38.45
N LEU A 312 14.82 55.47 38.62
CA LEU A 312 15.12 56.48 37.61
C LEU A 312 16.17 57.44 38.15
N ASP A 313 17.21 57.65 37.36
CA ASP A 313 18.28 58.62 37.59
C ASP A 313 18.14 59.75 36.58
N PHE A 314 17.61 60.87 37.03
CA PHE A 314 17.38 62.04 36.20
C PHE A 314 18.63 62.91 36.19
N SER A 315 18.88 63.57 35.05
CA SER A 315 19.88 64.65 34.95
C SER A 315 19.74 65.73 36.02
N THR A 316 18.56 65.88 36.61
CA THR A 316 18.31 66.64 37.84
C THR A 316 18.23 65.70 39.05
N GLY A 317 19.34 65.56 39.79
CA GLY A 317 19.48 64.56 40.85
C GLY A 317 18.44 64.60 41.99
N SER A 318 17.73 65.73 42.19
CA SER A 318 16.64 65.82 43.17
C SER A 318 15.40 64.99 42.83
N MET A 319 15.27 64.56 41.57
CA MET A 319 14.20 63.68 41.12
C MET A 319 14.60 62.20 41.13
N ASN A 320 15.81 61.85 41.57
CA ASN A 320 16.28 60.47 41.55
C ASN A 320 15.53 59.66 42.59
N GLY A 321 15.07 58.47 42.20
CA GLY A 321 14.29 57.65 43.11
C GLY A 321 13.72 56.39 42.49
N THR A 322 13.06 55.61 43.32
CA THR A 322 12.25 54.47 42.88
C THR A 322 10.80 54.94 42.73
N TYR A 323 10.23 54.68 41.56
CA TYR A 323 8.89 55.06 41.18
C TYR A 323 8.09 53.85 40.71
N THR A 324 6.78 53.92 40.84
CA THR A 324 5.86 52.99 40.19
C THR A 324 5.40 53.58 38.86
N VAL A 325 5.42 52.76 37.81
CA VAL A 325 4.91 53.11 36.49
C VAL A 325 3.41 53.36 36.59
N ALA A 326 2.97 54.59 36.31
CA ALA A 326 1.58 55.00 36.43
C ALA A 326 0.77 54.66 35.17
N THR A 327 1.33 54.90 33.98
CA THR A 327 0.70 54.57 32.70
C THR A 327 1.76 54.16 31.68
N VAL A 328 1.37 53.38 30.68
CA VAL A 328 2.21 52.98 29.55
C VAL A 328 1.47 53.33 28.25
N PRO A 329 1.62 54.56 27.73
CA PRO A 329 0.90 54.98 26.53
C PRO A 329 1.28 54.21 25.26
N ASN A 330 2.54 53.78 25.14
CA ASN A 330 3.04 52.97 24.02
C ASN A 330 4.38 52.29 24.40
N ALA A 331 4.96 51.54 23.46
CA ALA A 331 6.20 50.79 23.69
C ALA A 331 7.45 51.64 23.98
N THR A 332 7.40 52.96 23.78
CA THR A 332 8.55 53.88 23.95
C THR A 332 8.35 54.88 25.07
N THR A 333 7.15 54.98 25.62
CA THR A 333 6.81 55.98 26.63
C THR A 333 6.02 55.38 27.78
N PHE A 334 6.33 55.86 28.98
CA PHE A 334 5.55 55.59 30.18
C PHE A 334 5.55 56.83 31.07
N THR A 335 4.64 56.86 32.04
CA THR A 335 4.55 57.98 32.98
C THR A 335 4.83 57.54 34.41
N VAL A 336 5.46 58.41 35.19
CA VAL A 336 5.56 58.31 36.66
C VAL A 336 5.01 59.58 37.30
N THR A 337 4.66 59.51 38.58
CA THR A 337 4.21 60.68 39.34
C THR A 337 5.32 61.19 40.24
N ILE A 338 5.69 62.46 40.11
CA ILE A 338 6.71 63.15 40.90
C ILE A 338 6.11 64.46 41.42
N SER A 339 6.26 64.76 42.71
CA SER A 339 5.58 65.87 43.37
C SER A 339 6.00 67.26 42.88
N SER A 340 7.24 67.42 42.41
CA SER A 340 7.77 68.70 41.91
C SER A 340 8.83 68.44 40.82
N PRO A 341 8.42 68.06 39.60
CA PRO A 341 9.36 67.67 38.56
C PRO A 341 9.98 68.87 37.84
N ALA A 342 11.19 68.70 37.31
CA ALA A 342 11.73 69.62 36.32
C ALA A 342 10.94 69.52 35.00
N ALA A 343 10.94 70.58 34.18
CA ALA A 343 10.15 70.63 32.95
C ALA A 343 10.57 69.56 31.91
N SER A 344 11.87 69.31 31.75
CA SER A 344 12.42 68.31 30.82
C SER A 344 13.90 68.02 31.12
N GLY A 345 14.42 66.92 30.58
CA GLY A 345 15.84 66.57 30.64
C GLY A 345 16.12 65.15 30.15
N THR A 346 17.31 64.64 30.47
CA THR A 346 17.64 63.21 30.27
C THR A 346 17.38 62.41 31.54
N VAL A 347 17.11 61.13 31.37
CA VAL A 347 16.89 60.16 32.45
C VAL A 347 17.49 58.82 32.04
N GLU A 348 18.20 58.20 32.98
CA GLU A 348 18.67 56.83 32.88
C GLU A 348 17.76 55.95 33.74
N MET A 349 17.28 54.85 33.17
CA MET A 349 16.59 53.83 33.95
C MET A 349 17.61 52.89 34.55
N ILE A 350 17.76 52.93 35.87
CA ILE A 350 18.51 51.94 36.62
C ILE A 350 17.55 50.81 36.94
N PRO A 351 17.61 49.65 36.26
CA PRO A 351 16.55 48.69 36.46
C PRO A 351 16.80 47.94 37.78
N ILE A 352 15.75 47.74 38.57
CA ILE A 352 15.69 46.78 39.68
C ILE A 352 15.71 45.34 39.13
N ILE A 353 16.04 44.34 39.96
CA ILE A 353 16.27 42.93 39.54
C ILE A 353 15.18 42.43 38.57
N SER A 354 13.90 42.66 38.88
CA SER A 354 12.77 42.27 38.03
C SER A 354 12.66 43.04 36.70
N SER A 355 13.03 44.32 36.68
CA SER A 355 12.99 45.18 35.49
C SER A 355 14.22 45.05 34.58
N ARG A 356 15.38 44.56 35.09
CA ARG A 356 16.60 44.35 34.28
C ARG A 356 16.38 43.25 33.27
N ILE A 357 15.91 42.07 33.71
CA ILE A 357 15.62 40.95 32.80
C ILE A 357 14.47 41.31 31.86
N LYS A 358 13.38 41.88 32.39
CA LYS A 358 12.21 42.21 31.56
C LYS A 358 12.51 43.22 30.46
N ASN A 359 13.35 44.24 30.70
CA ASN A 359 13.74 45.20 29.65
C ASN A 359 14.91 44.73 28.76
N ALA A 360 15.74 43.80 29.24
CA ALA A 360 16.82 43.22 28.44
C ALA A 360 16.34 42.17 27.44
N LEU A 361 15.14 41.63 27.63
CA LEU A 361 14.54 40.62 26.77
C LEU A 361 13.57 41.28 25.78
N THR A 362 13.77 41.04 24.50
CA THR A 362 12.79 41.25 23.44
C THR A 362 11.69 40.20 23.55
N PHE A 363 10.44 40.65 23.58
CA PHE A 363 9.26 39.80 23.52
C PHE A 363 8.62 39.92 22.14
N THR A 364 8.15 38.78 21.62
CA THR A 364 7.31 38.73 20.44
C THR A 364 5.96 38.16 20.86
N THR A 365 4.90 38.96 20.72
CA THR A 365 3.54 38.49 20.93
C THR A 365 3.19 37.50 19.83
N GLN A 366 2.89 36.27 20.20
CA GLN A 366 2.44 35.22 19.30
C GLN A 366 0.98 34.90 19.57
N THR A 367 0.23 34.64 18.51
CA THR A 367 -1.19 34.26 18.60
C THR A 367 -1.32 32.75 18.48
N PHE A 368 -2.11 32.16 19.36
CA PHE A 368 -2.43 30.73 19.40
C PHE A 368 -3.94 30.52 19.50
N GLY A 369 -4.43 29.34 19.17
CA GLY A 369 -5.84 28.98 19.31
C GLY A 369 -6.13 27.51 19.03
N LYS A 370 -7.42 27.20 18.88
CA LYS A 370 -7.91 25.89 18.44
C LYS A 370 -7.87 25.80 16.92
N VAL A 371 -7.65 24.59 16.37
CA VAL A 371 -7.70 24.37 14.92
C VAL A 371 -9.13 24.57 14.43
N ALA A 372 -9.35 25.54 13.53
CA ALA A 372 -10.68 25.79 12.95
C ALA A 372 -10.81 25.18 11.55
N THR A 373 -9.83 25.44 10.67
CA THR A 373 -9.81 24.87 9.32
C THR A 373 -8.40 24.47 8.90
N ILE A 374 -8.33 23.55 7.94
CA ILE A 374 -7.09 23.07 7.33
C ILE A 374 -7.07 23.50 5.86
N SER A 375 -5.89 23.79 5.33
CA SER A 375 -5.66 24.00 3.91
C SER A 375 -4.62 23.02 3.37
N TYR A 376 -4.89 22.47 2.20
CA TYR A 376 -3.94 21.67 1.44
C TYR A 376 -2.98 22.57 0.68
N SER A 377 -1.71 22.18 0.69
CA SER A 377 -0.71 22.65 -0.28
C SER A 377 -0.51 21.59 -1.37
N SER A 378 -0.64 20.31 -1.01
CA SER A 378 -0.62 19.16 -1.93
C SER A 378 -1.54 18.06 -1.42
N HIS A 379 -2.23 17.36 -2.31
CA HIS A 379 -3.04 16.18 -1.97
C HIS A 379 -2.21 14.88 -2.00
N GLY A 380 -0.96 14.95 -2.45
CA GLY A 380 -0.09 13.79 -2.69
C GLY A 380 -0.59 12.89 -3.82
N SER A 381 0.05 11.74 -4.03
CA SER A 381 -0.34 10.76 -5.06
C SER A 381 0.20 9.35 -4.78
N GLY A 382 -0.44 8.34 -5.40
CA GLY A 382 -0.03 6.94 -5.30
C GLY A 382 -0.34 6.26 -3.97
N TYR A 383 -1.30 6.78 -3.19
CA TYR A 383 -1.74 6.14 -1.95
C TYR A 383 -2.57 4.89 -2.22
N GLU A 384 -2.11 3.72 -1.77
CA GLU A 384 -2.87 2.47 -1.80
C GLU A 384 -3.63 2.20 -0.49
N ALA A 385 -3.28 2.96 0.56
CA ALA A 385 -3.94 2.96 1.87
C ALA A 385 -3.90 4.36 2.50
N LYS A 386 -4.81 4.62 3.44
CA LYS A 386 -4.89 5.92 4.14
C LYS A 386 -3.63 6.14 5.00
N PRO A 387 -2.90 7.26 4.84
CA PRO A 387 -1.82 7.61 5.76
C PRO A 387 -2.37 7.98 7.14
N THR A 388 -1.52 7.87 8.15
CA THR A 388 -1.81 8.42 9.48
C THR A 388 -1.28 9.85 9.59
N THR A 389 -1.95 10.69 10.36
CA THR A 389 -1.60 12.12 10.49
C THR A 389 -1.33 12.48 11.94
N SER A 390 -0.37 13.37 12.15
CA SER A 390 -0.12 14.02 13.43
C SER A 390 -0.01 15.53 13.25
N LEU A 391 -0.42 16.28 14.26
CA LEU A 391 -0.33 17.74 14.27
C LEU A 391 0.30 18.19 15.58
N THR A 392 1.50 18.76 15.47
CA THR A 392 2.23 19.38 16.57
C THR A 392 2.52 20.83 16.21
N SER A 393 2.22 21.74 17.14
CA SER A 393 2.50 23.16 16.94
C SER A 393 4.00 23.38 16.93
N LEU A 394 4.52 24.21 16.03
CA LEU A 394 5.94 24.55 16.00
C LEU A 394 6.24 25.73 16.94
N GLY A 395 7.47 25.78 17.48
CA GLY A 395 7.92 26.92 18.29
C GLY A 395 7.55 26.81 19.77
N TYR A 396 6.88 27.81 20.34
CA TYR A 396 6.72 27.95 21.79
C TYR A 396 6.19 26.67 22.46
N TYR A 397 5.02 26.19 22.04
CA TYR A 397 4.41 25.00 22.65
C TYR A 397 5.12 23.68 22.34
N SER A 398 5.95 23.60 21.28
CA SER A 398 6.83 22.44 21.07
C SER A 398 8.02 22.38 22.04
N THR A 399 8.45 23.52 22.59
CA THR A 399 9.62 23.61 23.47
C THR A 399 9.27 23.63 24.95
N VAL A 400 8.06 24.07 25.28
CA VAL A 400 7.53 24.06 26.65
C VAL A 400 6.84 22.72 26.86
N GLU A 401 7.62 21.64 26.82
CA GLU A 401 7.17 20.32 27.26
C GLU A 401 6.51 20.50 28.63
N THR A 402 5.23 20.13 28.79
CA THR A 402 4.43 20.11 30.05
C THR A 402 3.34 21.16 30.28
N ARG A 403 3.07 22.16 29.41
CA ARG A 403 1.89 23.03 29.66
C ARG A 403 0.58 22.29 29.38
N SER A 404 -0.02 21.76 30.44
CA SER A 404 -1.30 21.05 30.38
C SER A 404 -2.43 21.94 29.87
N ASP A 405 -3.32 21.37 29.07
CA ASP A 405 -4.55 21.98 28.61
C ASP A 405 -5.70 21.96 29.63
N GLY A 406 -5.49 21.29 30.77
CA GLY A 406 -6.48 21.13 31.84
C GLY A 406 -7.47 19.99 31.62
N VAL A 407 -7.34 19.20 30.55
CA VAL A 407 -8.22 18.07 30.20
C VAL A 407 -7.44 16.77 29.96
N GLY A 408 -6.16 16.72 30.36
CA GLY A 408 -5.30 15.55 30.24
C GLY A 408 -4.37 15.55 29.02
N GLY A 409 -4.35 16.63 28.23
CA GLY A 409 -3.40 16.84 27.13
C GLY A 409 -2.44 18.00 27.38
N TYR A 410 -1.62 18.30 26.36
CA TYR A 410 -0.72 19.45 26.33
C TYR A 410 -1.09 20.39 25.19
N TYR A 411 -1.00 21.70 25.44
CA TYR A 411 -1.17 22.69 24.37
C TYR A 411 -0.22 22.40 23.20
N GLY A 412 -0.73 22.52 21.98
CA GLY A 412 0.04 22.30 20.75
C GLY A 412 0.23 20.83 20.35
N SER A 413 -0.26 19.87 21.14
CA SER A 413 -0.15 18.42 20.86
C SER A 413 -1.40 17.63 21.26
N ASN A 414 -2.58 18.26 21.20
CA ASN A 414 -3.86 17.72 21.67
C ASN A 414 -4.98 17.76 20.61
N ALA A 415 -4.66 18.07 19.36
CA ALA A 415 -5.56 17.91 18.22
C ALA A 415 -5.36 16.54 17.57
N THR A 416 -6.46 15.94 17.10
CA THR A 416 -6.42 14.76 16.24
C THR A 416 -6.94 15.13 14.86
N ILE A 417 -6.17 14.73 13.85
CA ILE A 417 -6.52 14.87 12.44
C ILE A 417 -6.78 13.47 11.91
N ALA A 418 -7.87 13.28 11.17
CA ALA A 418 -8.20 12.02 10.54
C ALA A 418 -8.35 12.17 9.03
N VAL A 419 -7.74 11.23 8.30
CA VAL A 419 -7.86 11.12 6.85
C VAL A 419 -9.15 10.38 6.50
N GLY A 420 -9.99 11.02 5.69
CA GLY A 420 -11.22 10.44 5.16
C GLY A 420 -10.95 9.41 4.07
N ASP A 421 -11.94 9.13 3.23
CA ASP A 421 -11.74 8.27 2.06
C ASP A 421 -10.77 8.92 1.07
N LEU A 422 -9.93 8.09 0.45
CA LEU A 422 -9.00 8.55 -0.57
C LEU A 422 -9.81 8.99 -1.80
N GLY A 423 -9.40 10.13 -2.37
CA GLY A 423 -9.96 10.67 -3.59
C GLY A 423 -8.91 10.73 -4.68
N GLY A 424 -8.99 11.70 -5.58
CA GLY A 424 -7.92 11.95 -6.54
C GLY A 424 -8.38 12.66 -7.79
N ALA A 425 -7.69 12.39 -8.91
CA ALA A 425 -8.07 12.91 -10.20
C ALA A 425 -9.42 12.34 -10.63
N VAL A 426 -10.31 13.19 -11.15
CA VAL A 426 -11.61 12.74 -11.70
C VAL A 426 -11.36 11.80 -12.88
N THR A 427 -11.87 10.58 -12.80
CA THR A 427 -11.80 9.56 -13.88
C THR A 427 -13.16 9.27 -14.50
N GLY A 428 -14.24 9.71 -13.85
CA GLY A 428 -15.59 9.53 -14.35
C GLY A 428 -16.56 10.54 -13.76
N ILE A 429 -17.56 10.92 -14.55
CA ILE A 429 -18.61 11.87 -14.18
C ILE A 429 -19.97 11.22 -14.36
N THR A 430 -20.89 11.51 -13.44
CA THR A 430 -22.31 11.15 -13.57
C THR A 430 -23.13 12.41 -13.76
N ILE A 431 -23.86 12.48 -14.88
CA ILE A 431 -24.88 13.52 -15.09
C ILE A 431 -26.17 13.03 -14.43
N THR A 432 -26.53 13.63 -13.29
CA THR A 432 -27.73 13.30 -12.52
C THR A 432 -28.98 13.90 -13.13
N GLU A 433 -28.88 15.08 -13.76
CA GLU A 433 -29.94 15.67 -14.58
C GLU A 433 -29.29 16.31 -15.81
N PRO A 434 -29.70 15.96 -17.04
CA PRO A 434 -29.14 16.55 -18.26
C PRO A 434 -29.59 17.99 -18.51
N GLY A 435 -30.63 18.45 -17.81
CA GLY A 435 -31.26 19.75 -18.04
C GLY A 435 -31.90 19.85 -19.43
N PHE A 436 -32.31 21.06 -19.82
CA PHE A 436 -32.96 21.32 -21.10
C PHE A 436 -32.69 22.75 -21.58
N GLY A 437 -32.89 23.00 -22.87
CA GLY A 437 -32.88 24.34 -23.46
C GLY A 437 -31.50 24.91 -23.79
N TYR A 438 -30.45 24.10 -23.76
CA TYR A 438 -29.08 24.55 -24.05
C TYR A 438 -28.88 24.77 -25.55
N GLU A 439 -28.42 25.95 -25.95
CA GLU A 439 -28.05 26.27 -27.34
C GLU A 439 -26.55 26.06 -27.61
N LEU A 440 -25.73 26.22 -26.57
CA LEU A 440 -24.30 25.93 -26.54
C LEU A 440 -24.00 24.88 -25.47
N ALA A 441 -22.87 24.18 -25.62
CA ALA A 441 -22.43 23.24 -24.60
C ALA A 441 -22.21 23.95 -23.25
N PRO A 442 -22.86 23.53 -22.16
CA PRO A 442 -22.71 24.19 -20.88
C PRO A 442 -21.33 23.93 -20.29
N ALA A 443 -20.79 24.91 -19.57
CA ALA A 443 -19.52 24.77 -18.88
C ALA A 443 -19.71 23.95 -17.60
N VAL A 444 -18.84 22.96 -17.40
CA VAL A 444 -18.82 22.09 -16.22
C VAL A 444 -17.55 22.37 -15.46
N THR A 445 -17.63 22.72 -14.18
CA THR A 445 -16.48 23.07 -13.35
C THR A 445 -16.55 22.39 -11.99
N GLY A 446 -15.43 21.84 -11.52
CA GLY A 446 -15.29 21.29 -10.16
C GLY A 446 -14.97 22.37 -9.11
N ALA A 447 -14.91 21.96 -7.84
CA ALA A 447 -14.41 22.82 -6.78
C ALA A 447 -12.92 23.18 -6.99
N GLN A 448 -12.50 24.28 -6.36
CA GLN A 448 -11.10 24.71 -6.33
C GLN A 448 -10.32 23.87 -5.34
N HIS A 449 -9.42 23.04 -5.86
CA HIS A 449 -8.44 22.24 -5.11
C HIS A 449 -7.01 22.75 -5.44
N SER A 450 -5.97 21.98 -5.08
CA SER A 450 -4.57 22.32 -5.43
C SER A 450 -4.40 22.43 -6.95
N THR A 451 -5.03 21.52 -7.69
CA THR A 451 -5.11 21.54 -9.16
C THR A 451 -6.55 21.29 -9.59
N ALA A 452 -7.18 22.27 -10.25
CA ALA A 452 -8.57 22.15 -10.69
C ALA A 452 -8.72 21.20 -11.88
N ALA A 453 -9.82 20.42 -11.91
CA ALA A 453 -10.18 19.60 -13.06
C ALA A 453 -10.58 20.47 -14.25
N THR A 454 -10.10 20.10 -15.44
CA THR A 454 -10.50 20.71 -16.71
C THR A 454 -11.52 19.81 -17.40
N LEU A 455 -12.77 20.26 -17.44
CA LEU A 455 -13.92 19.49 -17.93
C LEU A 455 -14.60 20.24 -19.08
N THR A 456 -15.06 19.51 -20.08
CA THR A 456 -15.80 20.07 -21.22
C THR A 456 -17.15 19.37 -21.34
N GLY A 457 -18.24 20.11 -21.15
CA GLY A 457 -19.59 19.58 -21.37
C GLY A 457 -19.84 19.31 -22.86
N ILE A 458 -20.60 18.26 -23.15
CA ILE A 458 -21.03 17.92 -24.51
C ILE A 458 -22.52 18.22 -24.64
N LEU A 459 -22.85 19.01 -25.66
CA LEU A 459 -24.23 19.29 -26.04
C LEU A 459 -24.77 18.17 -26.94
N GLY A 460 -25.97 17.69 -26.62
CA GLY A 460 -26.69 16.76 -27.47
C GLY A 460 -28.20 16.83 -27.25
N ILE A 461 -28.92 15.89 -27.85
CA ILE A 461 -30.39 15.81 -27.84
C ILE A 461 -30.92 14.40 -27.56
N THR A 462 -30.04 13.41 -27.58
CA THR A 462 -30.37 12.02 -27.33
C THR A 462 -29.47 11.52 -26.21
N ARG A 463 -30.05 10.81 -25.24
CA ARG A 463 -29.31 10.14 -24.17
C ARG A 463 -29.93 8.77 -23.92
N ILE A 464 -29.09 7.78 -23.69
CA ILE A 464 -29.52 6.45 -23.26
C ILE A 464 -29.78 6.53 -21.75
N LYS A 465 -30.99 6.18 -21.33
CA LYS A 465 -31.33 6.01 -19.91
C LYS A 465 -31.14 4.55 -19.54
N ASP A 466 -30.60 4.30 -18.35
CA ASP A 466 -30.54 2.95 -17.81
C ASP A 466 -31.95 2.37 -17.70
N GLY A 467 -32.10 1.10 -18.07
CA GLY A 467 -33.38 0.41 -17.99
C GLY A 467 -33.85 0.30 -16.54
N LYS A 468 -35.15 0.47 -16.29
CA LYS A 468 -35.78 0.16 -15.01
C LYS A 468 -36.50 -1.18 -15.15
N TYR A 469 -36.36 -2.05 -14.14
CA TYR A 469 -37.19 -3.24 -14.04
C TYR A 469 -38.67 -2.83 -13.98
N SER A 470 -39.45 -3.28 -14.96
CA SER A 470 -40.90 -3.00 -15.06
C SER A 470 -41.74 -3.82 -14.09
N GLY A 471 -41.12 -4.77 -13.39
CA GLY A 471 -41.71 -5.60 -12.33
C GLY A 471 -40.64 -6.40 -11.61
N GLU A 472 -41.05 -7.29 -10.71
CA GLU A 472 -40.13 -8.11 -9.90
C GLU A 472 -39.50 -9.29 -10.68
N SER A 473 -39.80 -9.42 -11.97
CA SER A 473 -39.18 -10.44 -12.83
C SER A 473 -37.77 -10.04 -13.23
N GLY A 474 -36.78 -10.87 -12.87
CA GLY A 474 -35.37 -10.69 -13.27
C GLY A 474 -34.47 -10.13 -12.16
N MET A 475 -34.99 -9.95 -10.94
CA MET A 475 -34.21 -9.60 -9.75
C MET A 475 -34.75 -10.34 -8.52
N PRO A 476 -33.91 -10.60 -7.50
CA PRO A 476 -34.39 -11.07 -6.21
C PRO A 476 -35.38 -10.07 -5.59
N SER A 477 -36.53 -10.54 -5.14
CA SER A 477 -37.59 -9.72 -4.52
C SER A 477 -38.28 -10.47 -3.37
N SER A 478 -39.23 -9.82 -2.69
CA SER A 478 -40.07 -10.47 -1.68
C SER A 478 -40.85 -11.66 -2.25
N GLN A 479 -41.23 -11.62 -3.53
CA GLN A 479 -41.89 -12.69 -4.26
C GLN A 479 -40.92 -13.67 -4.93
N LYS A 480 -39.74 -13.20 -5.37
CA LYS A 480 -38.72 -14.01 -6.06
C LYS A 480 -37.45 -14.12 -5.24
N LYS A 481 -37.40 -15.08 -4.33
CA LYS A 481 -36.23 -15.32 -3.48
C LYS A 481 -35.27 -16.32 -4.14
N ILE A 482 -33.98 -16.17 -3.89
CA ILE A 482 -33.00 -17.22 -4.18
C ILE A 482 -33.21 -18.30 -3.12
N GLN A 483 -33.51 -19.52 -3.56
CA GLN A 483 -33.77 -20.66 -2.69
C GLN A 483 -32.42 -21.20 -2.20
N ASP A 484 -32.07 -20.91 -0.94
CA ASP A 484 -31.16 -21.74 -0.16
C ASP A 484 -31.99 -22.90 0.40
N ASN A 485 -31.56 -24.13 0.11
CA ASN A 485 -32.31 -25.36 0.25
C ASN A 485 -32.56 -25.81 1.72
N ASP A 486 -32.23 -25.03 2.75
CA ASP A 486 -32.21 -25.58 4.12
C ASP A 486 -33.08 -24.92 5.21
N TYR A 487 -33.48 -23.65 5.14
CA TYR A 487 -34.01 -22.98 6.37
C TYR A 487 -35.42 -22.36 6.33
N TYR A 488 -36.02 -22.10 5.16
CA TYR A 488 -37.35 -21.44 5.09
C TYR A 488 -38.40 -22.27 4.34
N GLN A 489 -38.85 -23.38 4.95
CA GLN A 489 -40.09 -24.04 4.55
C GLN A 489 -41.16 -23.76 5.61
N ASP A 490 -42.34 -23.28 5.20
CA ASP A 490 -43.43 -22.78 6.07
C ASP A 490 -44.06 -23.84 7.02
N TYR A 491 -43.60 -25.10 7.01
CA TYR A 491 -44.20 -26.19 7.82
C TYR A 491 -43.18 -27.25 8.26
N SER A 492 -42.19 -26.91 9.09
CA SER A 492 -41.24 -27.89 9.65
C SER A 492 -41.51 -28.23 11.12
N TYR A 493 -41.23 -29.47 11.52
CA TYR A 493 -41.39 -29.93 12.91
C TYR A 493 -40.07 -29.74 13.68
N VAL A 494 -40.13 -29.08 14.84
CA VAL A 494 -38.99 -28.97 15.76
C VAL A 494 -39.23 -29.88 16.96
N LEU A 495 -38.41 -30.92 17.09
CA LEU A 495 -38.41 -31.83 18.23
C LEU A 495 -37.46 -31.29 19.31
N LYS A 496 -38.01 -30.99 20.51
CA LYS A 496 -37.23 -30.54 21.67
C LYS A 496 -36.98 -31.72 22.62
N THR A 497 -35.74 -32.18 22.71
CA THR A 497 -35.33 -33.30 23.57
C THR A 497 -34.03 -32.98 24.30
N THR A 498 -33.76 -33.65 25.43
CA THR A 498 -32.47 -33.55 26.13
C THR A 498 -31.38 -34.39 25.47
N ASP A 499 -31.77 -35.42 24.70
CA ASP A 499 -30.86 -36.25 23.92
C ASP A 499 -30.77 -35.76 22.47
N SER A 500 -29.72 -36.16 21.75
CA SER A 500 -29.53 -35.86 20.33
C SER A 500 -30.77 -36.30 19.52
N VAL A 501 -31.20 -35.43 18.60
CA VAL A 501 -32.38 -35.68 17.77
C VAL A 501 -32.26 -36.96 16.94
N ASP A 502 -31.03 -37.41 16.67
CA ASP A 502 -30.75 -38.62 15.90
C ASP A 502 -31.28 -39.88 16.59
N VAL A 503 -31.31 -39.89 17.94
CA VAL A 503 -31.84 -41.00 18.74
C VAL A 503 -33.34 -41.16 18.52
N TRP A 504 -34.06 -40.04 18.52
CA TRP A 504 -35.53 -40.02 18.43
C TRP A 504 -36.04 -39.92 17.00
N ARG A 505 -35.18 -39.58 16.03
CA ARG A 505 -35.57 -39.34 14.63
C ARG A 505 -36.30 -40.54 14.03
N ASN A 506 -35.79 -41.76 14.23
CA ASN A 506 -36.40 -42.96 13.67
C ASN A 506 -37.76 -43.29 14.30
N ASP A 507 -37.93 -43.01 15.58
CA ASP A 507 -39.19 -43.26 16.29
C ASP A 507 -40.24 -42.22 15.92
N VAL A 508 -39.86 -40.94 15.80
CA VAL A 508 -40.75 -39.86 15.35
C VAL A 508 -41.18 -40.08 13.89
N LEU A 509 -40.25 -40.47 13.01
CA LEU A 509 -40.56 -40.78 11.61
C LEU A 509 -41.52 -41.98 11.47
N LYS A 510 -41.40 -42.99 12.35
CA LYS A 510 -42.30 -44.16 12.37
C LYS A 510 -43.67 -43.88 13.00
N LEU A 511 -43.75 -43.02 14.00
CA LEU A 511 -45.00 -42.77 14.73
C LEU A 511 -45.88 -41.73 14.05
N LEU A 512 -45.28 -40.67 13.53
CA LEU A 512 -46.00 -39.51 12.98
C LEU A 512 -46.07 -39.51 11.45
N HIS A 513 -45.23 -40.31 10.77
CA HIS A 513 -45.11 -40.38 9.32
C HIS A 513 -45.29 -39.03 8.60
N PRO A 514 -44.47 -38.01 8.91
CA PRO A 514 -44.60 -36.70 8.29
C PRO A 514 -44.13 -36.76 6.83
N ALA A 515 -45.02 -37.15 5.93
CA ALA A 515 -44.73 -37.19 4.49
C ALA A 515 -44.60 -35.75 3.97
N GLY A 516 -43.37 -35.35 3.63
CA GLY A 516 -43.06 -34.07 2.99
C GLY A 516 -42.50 -32.96 3.88
N TYR A 517 -42.23 -33.23 5.16
CA TYR A 517 -41.70 -32.21 6.10
C TYR A 517 -40.35 -32.63 6.71
N LYS A 518 -39.38 -31.71 6.71
CA LYS A 518 -38.04 -31.95 7.29
C LYS A 518 -38.10 -31.77 8.82
N LEU A 519 -37.68 -32.79 9.57
CA LEU A 519 -37.64 -32.80 11.04
C LEU A 519 -36.35 -32.13 11.53
N PHE A 520 -36.48 -31.04 12.27
CA PHE A 520 -35.38 -30.36 12.96
C PHE A 520 -35.36 -30.72 14.45
N GLY A 521 -34.17 -30.72 15.05
CA GLY A 521 -33.96 -31.05 16.46
C GLY A 521 -33.33 -29.91 17.22
N GLU A 522 -33.88 -29.58 18.37
CA GLU A 522 -33.30 -28.64 19.32
C GLU A 522 -32.97 -29.42 20.60
N VAL A 523 -31.68 -29.50 20.94
CA VAL A 523 -31.22 -30.21 22.15
C VAL A 523 -31.26 -29.25 23.33
N LEU A 524 -32.15 -29.50 24.29
CA LEU A 524 -32.15 -28.82 25.58
C LEU A 524 -30.99 -29.35 26.41
N ILE A 525 -29.85 -28.66 26.38
CA ILE A 525 -28.73 -28.92 27.30
C ILE A 525 -29.14 -28.42 28.69
N GLU A 526 -29.85 -29.24 29.45
CA GLU A 526 -29.93 -29.06 30.90
C GLU A 526 -28.56 -29.40 31.50
N ASN A 527 -28.19 -28.63 32.52
CA ASN A 527 -26.84 -28.40 33.03
C ASN A 527 -26.21 -29.64 33.73
N LEU A 528 -26.03 -30.74 33.00
CA LEU A 528 -25.46 -31.99 33.48
C LEU A 528 -23.92 -32.03 33.36
N LEU A 529 -23.27 -30.92 33.03
CA LEU A 529 -21.79 -30.86 33.07
C LEU A 529 -21.24 -30.69 34.49
N ASN A 530 -22.05 -30.22 35.45
CA ASN A 530 -21.55 -29.91 36.79
C ASN A 530 -21.70 -31.06 37.81
N THR A 531 -22.35 -32.18 37.45
CA THR A 531 -22.56 -33.31 38.38
C THR A 531 -21.66 -34.51 38.08
N GLN A 532 -21.20 -34.70 36.82
CA GLN A 532 -20.25 -35.77 36.51
C GLN A 532 -18.79 -35.46 36.89
N MET A 533 -18.42 -34.19 37.09
CA MET A 533 -17.10 -33.81 37.61
C MET A 533 -16.96 -33.94 39.14
N PHE A 534 -18.06 -34.22 39.87
CA PHE A 534 -18.05 -34.35 41.33
C PHE A 534 -18.86 -35.56 41.85
N ASP A 535 -19.08 -36.59 41.03
CA ASP A 535 -19.88 -37.74 41.47
C ASP A 535 -19.04 -38.74 42.32
N ARG A 536 -19.43 -38.84 43.59
CA ARG A 536 -19.19 -39.92 44.56
C ARG A 536 -17.75 -40.44 44.72
N GLY A 537 -16.91 -39.64 45.38
CA GLY A 537 -15.96 -40.13 46.40
C GLY A 537 -14.82 -41.06 45.99
N LEU A 538 -14.62 -41.36 44.70
CA LEU A 538 -13.52 -42.20 44.21
C LEU A 538 -12.55 -41.46 43.26
N ASN A 539 -12.88 -40.26 42.78
CA ASN A 539 -12.04 -39.45 41.89
C ASN A 539 -11.91 -38.00 42.41
N ASN A 540 -11.03 -37.77 43.39
CA ASN A 540 -10.74 -36.43 43.92
C ASN A 540 -9.44 -35.88 43.28
N ILE A 541 -9.36 -34.58 43.05
CA ILE A 541 -8.16 -33.87 42.55
C ILE A 541 -6.91 -34.06 43.43
N ASN A 542 -7.09 -34.57 44.66
CA ASN A 542 -6.04 -34.84 45.64
C ASN A 542 -5.58 -36.30 45.69
N THR A 543 -5.74 -37.08 44.61
CA THR A 543 -5.34 -38.50 44.64
C THR A 543 -3.82 -38.62 44.74
N VAL A 544 -3.35 -39.21 45.84
CA VAL A 544 -1.93 -39.48 46.14
C VAL A 544 -1.54 -40.89 45.68
N ASP A 545 -0.33 -41.05 45.16
CA ASP A 545 0.21 -42.38 44.82
C ASP A 545 0.58 -43.19 46.08
N ALA A 546 1.04 -44.43 45.88
CA ALA A 546 1.44 -45.33 46.97
C ALA A 546 2.65 -44.86 47.81
N THR A 547 3.31 -43.75 47.43
CA THR A 547 4.40 -43.12 48.18
C THR A 547 4.01 -41.77 48.81
N GLY A 548 2.74 -41.35 48.64
CA GLY A 548 2.16 -40.19 49.32
C GLY A 548 2.35 -38.84 48.60
N MET A 549 2.77 -38.84 47.33
CA MET A 549 2.83 -37.62 46.52
C MET A 549 1.55 -37.42 45.71
N SER A 550 1.05 -36.17 45.65
CA SER A 550 -0.14 -35.81 44.88
C SER A 550 0.12 -35.99 43.39
N THR A 551 -0.70 -36.82 42.73
CA THR A 551 -0.62 -37.02 41.29
C THR A 551 -1.53 -36.01 40.59
N TYR A 552 -0.94 -34.98 39.97
CA TYR A 552 -1.66 -34.12 39.03
C TYR A 552 -1.76 -34.87 37.70
N ARG A 553 -2.97 -35.28 37.33
CA ARG A 553 -3.22 -35.87 36.01
C ARG A 553 -3.41 -34.72 35.01
N GLU A 554 -2.57 -34.65 33.98
CA GLU A 554 -2.76 -33.71 32.87
C GLU A 554 -4.10 -33.98 32.19
N MET A 555 -4.96 -32.97 32.17
CA MET A 555 -6.19 -32.94 31.37
C MET A 555 -5.84 -32.36 30.01
N THR A 556 -5.57 -33.22 29.02
CA THR A 556 -5.41 -32.78 27.63
C THR A 556 -6.78 -32.57 27.02
N PHE A 557 -7.18 -31.30 26.87
CA PHE A 557 -8.39 -30.92 26.13
C PHE A 557 -8.06 -30.88 24.63
N PHE A 558 -8.66 -31.79 23.86
CA PHE A 558 -8.66 -31.70 22.39
C PHE A 558 -9.73 -30.69 21.97
N PHE A 559 -9.30 -29.49 21.59
CA PHE A 559 -10.13 -28.61 20.78
C PHE A 559 -9.87 -28.97 19.32
N GLU A 560 -10.76 -29.75 18.69
CA GLU A 560 -10.86 -29.73 17.23
C GLU A 560 -11.47 -28.38 16.84
N SER A 561 -10.62 -27.35 16.75
CA SER A 561 -10.98 -26.12 16.08
C SER A 561 -10.93 -26.39 14.57
N PHE A 562 -12.10 -26.62 13.97
CA PHE A 562 -12.26 -26.29 12.57
C PHE A 562 -12.03 -24.77 12.49
N ILE A 563 -10.90 -24.34 11.91
CA ILE A 563 -10.60 -22.92 11.73
C ILE A 563 -11.61 -22.35 10.72
N THR A 564 -12.73 -21.89 11.26
CA THR A 564 -13.49 -20.73 10.78
C THR A 564 -14.08 -20.07 12.02
N GLY A 565 -13.41 -19.04 12.52
CA GLY A 565 -13.94 -18.14 13.55
C GLY A 565 -13.77 -18.63 14.99
N LEU A 566 -12.58 -18.42 15.55
CA LEU A 566 -12.41 -18.36 17.00
C LEU A 566 -13.00 -17.02 17.49
N GLN A 567 -14.22 -17.04 18.02
CA GLN A 567 -14.74 -15.99 18.90
C GLN A 567 -14.83 -16.57 20.31
N VAL A 568 -13.86 -16.23 21.16
CA VAL A 568 -13.93 -16.47 22.60
C VAL A 568 -14.57 -15.23 23.20
N ASP A 569 -15.72 -15.40 23.84
CA ASP A 569 -16.31 -14.38 24.67
C ASP A 569 -16.74 -15.01 25.99
N MET A 570 -15.93 -14.79 27.03
CA MET A 570 -16.44 -14.48 28.37
C MET A 570 -15.32 -14.09 29.33
N GLY A 571 -15.40 -12.83 29.79
CA GLY A 571 -14.62 -12.29 30.90
C GLY A 571 -13.94 -10.98 30.53
N GLU A 572 -14.63 -9.86 30.74
CA GLU A 572 -14.18 -8.51 30.42
C GLU A 572 -12.75 -8.21 30.90
N ALA A 573 -11.80 -8.24 29.96
CA ALA A 573 -10.56 -7.49 30.01
C ALA A 573 -10.19 -7.16 28.55
N PHE A 574 -10.50 -5.94 28.12
CA PHE A 574 -10.04 -5.42 26.84
C PHE A 574 -8.51 -5.42 26.85
N VAL A 575 -7.90 -6.28 26.06
CA VAL A 575 -6.48 -6.19 25.70
C VAL A 575 -6.44 -5.47 24.36
N GLU A 576 -5.86 -4.28 24.36
CA GLU A 576 -5.81 -3.39 23.19
C GLU A 576 -5.02 -4.02 22.03
N ILE A 577 -5.42 -3.69 20.80
CA ILE A 577 -4.85 -4.22 19.54
C ILE A 577 -3.33 -4.03 19.47
N GLU A 578 -2.81 -3.00 20.14
CA GLU A 578 -1.38 -2.72 20.25
C GLU A 578 -0.62 -3.80 21.04
N ALA A 579 -1.23 -4.46 22.03
CA ALA A 579 -0.58 -5.58 22.73
C ALA A 579 -0.54 -6.87 21.86
N GLN A 580 -1.47 -7.02 20.92
CA GLN A 580 -1.46 -8.12 19.95
C GLN A 580 -0.44 -7.86 18.82
N ILE A 581 -0.30 -6.60 18.41
CA ILE A 581 0.71 -6.17 17.44
C ILE A 581 2.10 -6.17 18.07
N ASP A 582 2.28 -5.74 19.32
CA ASP A 582 3.57 -5.85 20.02
C ASP A 582 3.94 -7.30 20.31
N SER A 583 2.99 -8.21 20.52
CA SER A 583 3.29 -9.65 20.59
C SER A 583 3.66 -10.24 19.23
N LEU A 584 3.09 -9.72 18.13
CA LEU A 584 3.37 -10.17 16.77
C LEU A 584 4.70 -9.58 16.25
N ILE A 585 4.96 -8.31 16.54
CA ILE A 585 6.21 -7.59 16.26
C ILE A 585 7.31 -8.09 17.18
N ALA A 586 7.07 -8.37 18.47
CA ALA A 586 8.06 -9.05 19.32
C ALA A 586 8.38 -10.46 18.81
N SER A 587 7.43 -11.16 18.17
CA SER A 587 7.70 -12.46 17.52
C SER A 587 8.45 -12.34 16.19
N LEU A 588 8.38 -11.18 15.52
CA LEU A 588 9.05 -10.88 14.24
C LEU A 588 10.38 -10.12 14.41
N GLU A 589 10.59 -9.43 15.54
CA GLU A 589 11.77 -8.64 15.88
C GLU A 589 12.64 -9.27 16.98
N THR A 590 12.24 -10.37 17.65
CA THR A 590 13.24 -11.18 18.34
C THR A 590 14.09 -11.92 17.33
N PHE A 591 15.19 -11.26 16.98
CA PHE A 591 16.49 -11.89 16.86
C PHE A 591 16.59 -13.11 17.78
N ALA A 592 16.38 -14.31 17.25
CA ALA A 592 17.29 -15.37 17.58
C ALA A 592 18.54 -15.13 16.73
N GLU A 593 19.37 -14.20 17.19
CA GLU A 593 20.80 -14.33 16.99
C GLU A 593 21.17 -15.70 17.59
N ILE A 594 21.26 -16.73 16.73
CA ILE A 594 21.94 -17.95 17.14
C ILE A 594 23.42 -17.61 17.17
N THR A 595 23.86 -17.04 18.29
CA THR A 595 25.27 -17.11 18.68
C THR A 595 25.57 -18.58 18.92
N ILE A 596 26.13 -19.27 17.92
CA ILE A 596 26.81 -20.53 18.19
C ILE A 596 28.02 -20.16 19.06
N LYS A 597 27.99 -20.54 20.34
CA LYS A 597 29.21 -20.54 21.16
C LYS A 597 30.24 -21.48 20.51
N GLY A 598 31.10 -20.92 19.66
CA GLY A 598 32.25 -21.60 19.07
C GLY A 598 32.49 -21.45 17.55
N GLY A 599 31.78 -20.58 16.81
CA GLY A 599 31.99 -20.44 15.35
C GLY A 599 31.87 -19.00 14.82
N THR A 600 32.66 -18.68 13.80
CA THR A 600 32.89 -17.34 13.20
C THR A 600 31.65 -16.72 12.54
N THR A 601 31.43 -15.42 12.78
CA THR A 601 30.36 -14.55 12.23
C THR A 601 30.44 -14.35 10.71
N GLN A 602 29.31 -14.39 9.98
CA GLN A 602 29.17 -13.98 8.57
C GLN A 602 27.99 -13.00 8.40
N THR A 603 28.21 -11.91 7.66
CA THR A 603 27.22 -10.84 7.36
C THR A 603 26.69 -11.01 5.93
N TYR A 604 25.37 -10.91 5.73
CA TYR A 604 24.74 -10.87 4.39
C TYR A 604 24.34 -9.44 4.02
N LEU A 605 24.83 -8.94 2.87
CA LEU A 605 24.36 -7.71 2.22
C LEU A 605 23.22 -8.02 1.24
N ILE A 606 22.30 -7.07 1.10
CA ILE A 606 21.05 -7.17 0.34
C ILE A 606 21.32 -7.09 -1.17
N ASN A 607 20.89 -8.12 -1.91
CA ASN A 607 20.94 -8.25 -3.37
C ASN A 607 19.96 -7.25 -4.04
N ARG A 608 20.40 -6.56 -5.12
CA ARG A 608 19.61 -5.55 -5.86
C ARG A 608 18.62 -6.13 -6.89
N LEU A 609 18.32 -7.43 -6.82
CA LEU A 609 17.37 -8.12 -7.71
C LEU A 609 16.32 -8.96 -6.95
N ALA A 610 15.94 -8.55 -5.74
CA ALA A 610 14.72 -9.06 -5.11
C ALA A 610 13.48 -8.46 -5.80
N ALA A 611 12.95 -9.19 -6.78
CA ALA A 611 11.59 -9.15 -7.33
C ALA A 611 10.80 -7.84 -7.12
N SER A 612 11.03 -6.82 -7.95
CA SER A 612 9.97 -5.84 -8.22
C SER A 612 9.04 -6.41 -9.29
N ASN A 613 7.74 -6.47 -9.01
CA ASN A 613 6.62 -6.80 -9.91
C ASN A 613 6.10 -8.26 -9.90
N GLY A 614 6.01 -8.90 -8.73
CA GLY A 614 5.07 -10.01 -8.54
C GLY A 614 5.37 -11.28 -9.34
N ILE A 615 6.59 -11.43 -9.85
CA ILE A 615 7.09 -12.69 -10.40
C ILE A 615 7.96 -13.32 -9.30
N PRO A 616 7.59 -14.50 -8.75
CA PRO A 616 8.42 -15.21 -7.78
C PRO A 616 9.83 -15.43 -8.34
N ALA A 617 10.86 -15.23 -7.52
CA ALA A 617 12.26 -15.54 -7.84
C ALA A 617 12.46 -17.01 -8.28
N GLU A 618 11.47 -17.87 -8.03
CA GLU A 618 11.35 -19.27 -8.41
C GLU A 618 11.08 -19.50 -9.93
N MET A 619 10.79 -18.45 -10.72
CA MET A 619 10.58 -18.58 -12.17
C MET A 619 11.87 -18.70 -13.01
N PHE A 620 13.03 -18.69 -12.36
CA PHE A 620 14.33 -18.88 -12.99
C PHE A 620 14.90 -20.27 -12.69
N SER A 621 15.14 -21.05 -13.74
CA SER A 621 15.79 -22.35 -13.60
C SER A 621 17.23 -22.20 -13.10
N THR A 622 17.54 -22.72 -11.92
CA THR A 622 18.91 -22.71 -11.37
C THR A 622 19.71 -23.90 -11.91
N LEU A 623 20.77 -23.61 -12.68
CA LEU A 623 21.82 -24.57 -13.01
C LEU A 623 23.09 -24.21 -12.24
N PHE A 624 23.76 -25.21 -11.67
CA PHE A 624 25.01 -24.99 -10.96
C PHE A 624 26.20 -25.07 -11.92
N VAL A 625 27.18 -24.21 -11.74
CA VAL A 625 28.49 -24.37 -12.39
C VAL A 625 29.25 -25.49 -11.68
N LYS A 626 29.93 -26.35 -12.44
CA LYS A 626 30.49 -27.62 -11.94
C LYS A 626 31.52 -27.40 -10.82
N ASP A 627 32.42 -26.46 -11.02
CA ASP A 627 33.43 -26.01 -10.06
C ASP A 627 33.99 -24.63 -10.49
N SER A 628 34.79 -23.98 -9.65
CA SER A 628 35.36 -22.66 -9.98
C SER A 628 36.31 -22.66 -11.18
N ALA A 629 36.94 -23.80 -11.52
CA ALA A 629 37.81 -23.94 -12.68
C ALA A 629 37.04 -24.18 -13.99
N SER A 630 35.74 -24.48 -13.89
CA SER A 630 34.85 -24.77 -15.01
C SER A 630 34.26 -23.52 -15.68
N VAL A 631 34.72 -22.33 -15.26
CA VAL A 631 34.58 -21.06 -15.98
C VAL A 631 35.92 -20.67 -16.60
N SER A 632 35.96 -20.61 -17.92
CA SER A 632 37.14 -20.10 -18.64
C SER A 632 37.06 -18.59 -18.73
N VAL A 633 37.97 -17.90 -18.03
CA VAL A 633 38.09 -16.43 -18.04
C VAL A 633 39.12 -15.98 -19.10
N GLY A 634 38.74 -15.04 -19.96
CA GLY A 634 39.59 -14.51 -21.03
C GLY A 634 38.77 -13.63 -21.98
N THR A 635 39.17 -13.54 -23.25
CA THR A 635 38.44 -12.78 -24.28
C THR A 635 37.05 -13.36 -24.59
N THR A 636 36.76 -14.58 -24.14
CA THR A 636 35.42 -15.18 -24.16
C THR A 636 35.19 -15.95 -22.87
N THR A 637 34.04 -15.75 -22.23
CA THR A 637 33.67 -16.50 -21.02
C THR A 637 32.91 -17.77 -21.36
N THR A 638 33.53 -18.94 -21.19
CA THR A 638 32.86 -20.24 -21.33
C THR A 638 32.45 -20.75 -19.95
N ILE A 639 31.19 -21.11 -19.79
CA ILE A 639 30.63 -21.69 -18.57
C ILE A 639 30.35 -23.18 -18.80
N THR A 640 30.83 -24.01 -17.88
CA THR A 640 30.49 -25.43 -17.84
C THR A 640 29.59 -25.73 -16.66
N THR A 641 28.36 -26.16 -16.91
CA THR A 641 27.40 -26.55 -15.90
C THR A 641 27.70 -27.94 -15.34
N SER A 642 27.28 -28.20 -14.10
CA SER A 642 27.45 -29.48 -13.42
C SER A 642 26.69 -30.63 -14.08
N THR A 643 25.61 -30.31 -14.80
CA THR A 643 24.77 -31.23 -15.55
C THR A 643 24.57 -30.73 -16.99
N PRO A 644 24.18 -31.61 -17.93
CA PRO A 644 23.75 -31.17 -19.24
C PRO A 644 22.62 -30.14 -19.17
N HIS A 645 22.55 -29.27 -20.16
CA HIS A 645 21.56 -28.21 -20.26
C HIS A 645 20.87 -28.22 -21.62
N TYR A 646 19.61 -27.79 -21.60
CA TYR A 646 18.77 -27.66 -22.80
C TYR A 646 18.75 -26.20 -23.31
N PHE A 647 19.87 -25.50 -23.17
CA PHE A 647 20.02 -24.19 -23.79
C PHE A 647 20.01 -24.33 -25.31
N ARG A 648 19.47 -23.31 -25.96
CA ARG A 648 19.52 -23.06 -27.40
C ARG A 648 20.36 -21.81 -27.61
N GLU A 649 20.89 -21.68 -28.82
CA GLU A 649 21.60 -20.48 -29.22
C GLU A 649 20.76 -19.23 -28.91
N ASP A 650 21.40 -18.22 -28.31
CA ASP A 650 20.83 -16.94 -27.86
C ASP A 650 19.84 -16.99 -26.67
N ASP A 651 19.75 -18.11 -25.93
CA ASP A 651 18.96 -18.16 -24.70
C ASP A 651 19.45 -17.17 -23.64
N LEU A 652 18.51 -16.45 -23.01
CA LEU A 652 18.82 -15.48 -21.95
C LEU A 652 19.11 -16.16 -20.62
N VAL A 653 20.30 -15.87 -20.07
CA VAL A 653 20.79 -16.40 -18.80
C VAL A 653 21.40 -15.29 -17.94
N SER A 654 21.20 -15.33 -16.63
CA SER A 654 21.96 -14.51 -15.67
C SER A 654 22.85 -15.38 -14.80
N LEU A 655 23.87 -14.76 -14.23
CA LEU A 655 24.83 -15.40 -13.35
C LEU A 655 24.75 -14.74 -11.98
N ASP A 656 24.84 -15.53 -10.92
CA ASP A 656 24.96 -15.00 -9.56
C ASP A 656 25.79 -15.95 -8.68
N ASP A 657 26.11 -15.51 -7.46
CA ASP A 657 26.85 -16.28 -6.45
C ASP A 657 28.30 -16.67 -6.82
N PHE A 658 28.89 -16.13 -7.89
CA PHE A 658 30.33 -16.30 -8.12
C PHE A 658 31.13 -15.46 -7.10
N VAL A 659 32.12 -16.07 -6.46
CA VAL A 659 33.03 -15.38 -5.52
C VAL A 659 34.42 -15.31 -6.15
N GLY A 660 35.10 -14.16 -6.03
CA GLY A 660 36.46 -13.96 -6.53
C GLY A 660 36.79 -12.50 -6.84
N THR A 661 37.82 -12.24 -7.65
CA THR A 661 38.23 -10.88 -8.04
C THR A 661 37.55 -10.46 -9.33
N ASN A 662 36.95 -9.26 -9.35
CA ASN A 662 36.21 -8.70 -10.49
C ASN A 662 35.01 -9.55 -10.97
N VAL A 663 34.51 -10.48 -10.15
CA VAL A 663 33.31 -11.29 -10.44
C VAL A 663 32.02 -10.47 -10.53
N SER A 664 32.05 -9.22 -10.05
CA SER A 664 30.99 -8.23 -10.27
C SER A 664 30.80 -7.85 -11.74
N LEU A 665 31.72 -8.23 -12.63
CA LEU A 665 31.54 -8.07 -14.09
C LEU A 665 30.50 -9.04 -14.64
N ILE A 666 30.31 -10.20 -14.01
CA ILE A 666 29.39 -11.25 -14.47
C ILE A 666 28.17 -11.44 -13.56
N ASN A 667 28.31 -11.29 -12.24
CA ASN A 667 27.18 -11.46 -11.31
C ASN A 667 26.13 -10.35 -11.48
N GLY A 668 24.86 -10.74 -11.51
CA GLY A 668 23.71 -9.86 -11.55
C GLY A 668 23.37 -9.30 -12.94
N TYR A 669 24.14 -9.65 -13.98
CA TYR A 669 23.89 -9.24 -15.36
C TYR A 669 23.25 -10.36 -16.19
N MET A 670 22.56 -9.98 -17.28
CA MET A 670 21.95 -10.88 -18.24
C MET A 670 22.86 -11.07 -19.46
N TYR A 671 22.91 -12.29 -19.98
CA TYR A 671 23.73 -12.74 -21.10
C TYR A 671 22.92 -13.61 -22.05
N LYS A 672 23.36 -13.73 -23.30
CA LYS A 672 22.90 -14.74 -24.25
C LYS A 672 23.86 -15.93 -24.23
N ALA A 673 23.33 -17.14 -24.18
CA ALA A 673 24.12 -18.36 -24.30
C ALA A 673 24.42 -18.67 -25.77
N THR A 674 25.70 -18.83 -26.13
CA THR A 674 26.16 -19.11 -27.50
C THR A 674 27.12 -20.31 -27.54
N ALA A 675 27.40 -20.83 -28.73
CA ALA A 675 28.29 -21.98 -28.96
C ALA A 675 27.84 -23.25 -28.23
N ILE A 676 26.54 -23.54 -28.27
CA ILE A 676 25.93 -24.71 -27.64
C ILE A 676 26.03 -25.91 -28.59
N GLY A 677 26.39 -27.08 -28.06
CA GLY A 677 26.50 -28.30 -28.86
C GLY A 677 25.15 -28.79 -29.45
N ASN A 678 25.19 -29.79 -30.33
CA ASN A 678 23.96 -30.25 -31.01
C ASN A 678 23.13 -31.28 -30.20
N ASN A 679 23.60 -31.74 -29.02
CA ASN A 679 22.91 -32.76 -28.23
C ASN A 679 22.59 -32.28 -26.79
N PRO A 680 21.37 -31.76 -26.55
CA PRO A 680 20.96 -31.16 -25.27
C PRO A 680 21.10 -32.09 -24.06
N ALA A 681 20.98 -33.41 -24.26
CA ALA A 681 21.09 -34.40 -23.20
C ALA A 681 22.54 -34.62 -22.72
N THR A 682 23.54 -34.10 -23.44
CA THR A 682 24.96 -34.24 -23.11
C THR A 682 25.73 -32.92 -23.07
N ASN A 683 25.15 -31.84 -23.57
CA ASN A 683 25.80 -30.53 -23.62
C ASN A 683 25.83 -29.89 -22.24
N ASN A 684 27.00 -29.68 -21.68
CA ASN A 684 27.15 -28.99 -20.40
C ASN A 684 27.99 -27.71 -20.51
N THR A 685 28.33 -27.25 -21.71
CA THR A 685 29.14 -26.04 -21.94
C THR A 685 28.41 -25.02 -22.82
N PHE A 686 28.48 -23.74 -22.46
CA PHE A 686 28.02 -22.64 -23.30
C PHE A 686 28.91 -21.41 -23.09
N VAL A 687 28.92 -20.48 -24.03
CA VAL A 687 29.69 -19.22 -23.97
C VAL A 687 28.75 -18.06 -23.69
N LEU A 688 29.20 -17.06 -22.95
CA LEU A 688 28.44 -15.82 -22.70
C LEU A 688 28.65 -14.84 -23.84
N LYS A 689 27.54 -14.39 -24.40
CA LYS A 689 27.44 -13.26 -25.32
C LYS A 689 26.71 -12.10 -24.63
N GLU A 690 27.18 -10.88 -24.84
CA GLU A 690 26.53 -9.71 -24.25
C GLU A 690 25.08 -9.57 -24.77
N VAL A 691 24.17 -9.15 -23.88
CA VAL A 691 22.81 -8.77 -24.29
C VAL A 691 22.89 -7.41 -24.95
N ASP A 692 22.53 -7.34 -26.23
CA ASP A 692 22.59 -6.14 -27.04
C ASP A 692 21.55 -5.11 -26.56
N GLU A 693 21.93 -4.23 -25.63
CA GLU A 693 21.03 -3.22 -25.03
C GLU A 693 20.95 -1.90 -25.83
N THR A 694 21.49 -1.85 -27.04
CA THR A 694 21.50 -0.61 -27.84
C THR A 694 20.77 -0.78 -29.16
N VAL A 695 19.47 -0.44 -29.17
CA VAL A 695 18.90 0.24 -30.35
C VAL A 695 19.52 1.64 -30.35
N ASN A 696 20.75 1.76 -30.83
CA ASN A 696 21.27 3.06 -31.22
C ASN A 696 20.56 3.43 -32.52
N LEU A 697 19.57 4.31 -32.41
CA LEU A 697 19.17 5.15 -33.53
C LEU A 697 20.40 6.01 -33.88
N VAL A 698 21.28 5.49 -34.72
CA VAL A 698 22.32 6.30 -35.35
C VAL A 698 21.59 7.14 -36.38
N LEU A 699 21.17 8.34 -35.97
CA LEU A 699 20.92 9.41 -36.92
C LEU A 699 22.29 9.78 -37.48
N ASP A 700 22.66 9.18 -38.60
CA ASP A 700 23.79 9.64 -39.37
C ASP A 700 23.52 11.10 -39.78
N SER A 701 24.28 12.01 -39.19
CA SER A 701 24.26 13.44 -39.51
C SER A 701 25.52 13.83 -40.28
N SER A 702 26.08 12.90 -41.06
CA SER A 702 27.04 13.19 -42.11
C SER A 702 26.46 12.66 -43.43
N GLU A 703 26.10 13.44 -44.45
CA GLU A 703 26.47 14.78 -44.85
C GLU A 703 25.35 15.36 -45.74
N GLY A 704 25.27 16.69 -45.81
CA GLY A 704 25.07 17.37 -47.10
C GLY A 704 23.68 17.33 -47.77
N ALA A 705 22.82 18.23 -47.31
CA ALA A 705 21.94 19.06 -48.14
C ALA A 705 20.78 18.42 -48.93
N ASN A 706 19.60 18.94 -48.61
CA ASN A 706 18.46 19.25 -49.48
C ASN A 706 17.40 18.18 -49.77
N GLN A 707 16.23 18.52 -49.22
CA GLN A 707 14.86 18.25 -49.65
C GLN A 707 14.24 16.94 -49.15
N GLY A 708 13.01 17.10 -48.68
CA GLY A 708 12.29 16.13 -47.88
C GLY A 708 12.25 14.76 -48.52
N ASP A 709 12.48 13.75 -47.70
CA ASP A 709 12.19 12.38 -48.08
C ASP A 709 11.46 11.68 -46.94
N ASN A 710 10.44 10.95 -47.35
CA ASN A 710 9.67 10.07 -46.51
C ASN A 710 10.61 9.15 -45.71
N ILE A 711 10.20 8.80 -44.50
CA ILE A 711 10.63 7.56 -43.85
C ILE A 711 10.12 6.43 -44.76
N THR A 712 10.91 6.09 -45.76
CA THR A 712 10.64 5.01 -46.68
C THR A 712 11.35 3.80 -46.09
N MET A 713 10.58 2.95 -45.41
CA MET A 713 11.04 1.62 -45.03
C MET A 713 10.99 0.72 -46.26
N GLU A 714 11.87 0.97 -47.23
CA GLU A 714 12.15 0.07 -48.34
C GLU A 714 13.65 0.03 -48.57
N ASP A 715 14.33 -0.87 -47.86
CA ASP A 715 15.49 -1.55 -48.42
C ASP A 715 15.45 -3.01 -47.98
N GLU A 716 15.09 -3.88 -48.92
CA GLU A 716 15.14 -5.34 -48.81
C GLU A 716 16.57 -5.90 -48.75
N THR A 717 17.61 -5.10 -48.46
CA THR A 717 19.00 -5.58 -48.40
C THR A 717 19.85 -5.14 -47.20
N THR A 718 19.28 -4.56 -46.13
CA THR A 718 20.04 -4.38 -44.88
C THR A 718 20.19 -5.71 -44.13
N THR A 719 21.22 -6.46 -44.49
CA THR A 719 21.72 -7.56 -43.64
C THR A 719 22.31 -6.92 -42.39
N PHE A 720 21.59 -6.95 -41.27
CA PHE A 720 22.14 -6.60 -39.96
C PHE A 720 23.27 -7.59 -39.64
N SER A 721 24.50 -7.25 -39.97
CA SER A 721 25.66 -8.00 -39.48
C SER A 721 25.88 -7.61 -38.01
N PHE A 722 25.20 -8.32 -37.11
CA PHE A 722 25.47 -8.25 -35.69
C PHE A 722 26.89 -8.78 -35.44
N GLU A 723 27.83 -7.91 -35.06
CA GLU A 723 29.11 -8.36 -34.52
C GLU A 723 28.84 -9.17 -33.25
N ASP A 724 29.28 -10.43 -33.22
CA ASP A 724 29.13 -11.36 -32.08
C ASP A 724 30.01 -10.91 -30.90
N ARG A 725 29.59 -9.86 -30.16
CA ARG A 725 30.38 -9.31 -29.04
C ARG A 725 30.27 -10.23 -27.82
N ARG A 726 31.26 -11.10 -27.67
CA ARG A 726 31.43 -12.01 -26.53
C ARG A 726 31.93 -11.24 -25.31
N VAL A 727 31.56 -11.72 -24.13
CA VAL A 727 31.95 -11.07 -22.86
C VAL A 727 33.47 -11.24 -22.65
N ASP A 728 34.18 -10.12 -22.52
CA ASP A 728 35.61 -10.10 -22.17
C ASP A 728 35.76 -10.07 -20.65
N THR A 729 36.23 -11.18 -20.08
CA THR A 729 36.51 -11.30 -18.64
C THR A 729 38.01 -11.47 -18.37
N THR A 730 38.87 -10.92 -19.23
CA THR A 730 40.32 -10.96 -19.04
C THR A 730 40.72 -10.32 -17.71
N GLY A 731 41.43 -11.07 -16.87
CA GLY A 731 41.86 -10.63 -15.53
C GLY A 731 40.87 -10.88 -14.40
N MET A 732 39.72 -11.50 -14.66
CA MET A 732 38.79 -12.01 -13.63
C MET A 732 39.33 -13.30 -13.00
N LEU A 733 39.09 -13.50 -11.70
CA LEU A 733 39.45 -14.74 -10.98
C LEU A 733 38.22 -15.23 -10.21
N ILE A 734 37.84 -16.50 -10.36
CA ILE A 734 36.72 -17.13 -9.63
C ILE A 734 37.29 -18.13 -8.62
N THR A 735 36.94 -17.95 -7.35
CA THR A 735 37.38 -18.78 -6.22
C THR A 735 36.30 -19.74 -5.72
N THR A 736 35.05 -19.58 -6.13
CA THR A 736 33.92 -20.45 -5.73
C THR A 736 32.95 -20.65 -6.90
N GLN A 737 32.31 -21.81 -6.97
CA GLN A 737 31.28 -22.10 -7.97
C GLN A 737 30.08 -21.15 -7.81
N GLY A 738 29.60 -20.58 -8.92
CA GLY A 738 28.38 -19.77 -8.96
C GLY A 738 27.19 -20.50 -9.56
N LYS A 739 26.08 -19.78 -9.69
CA LYS A 739 24.80 -20.26 -10.23
C LYS A 739 24.49 -19.57 -11.56
N VAL A 740 23.81 -20.29 -12.43
CA VAL A 740 23.26 -19.82 -13.71
C VAL A 740 21.74 -19.87 -13.60
N PHE A 741 21.09 -18.78 -13.96
CA PHE A 741 19.64 -18.61 -13.97
C PHE A 741 19.17 -18.44 -15.42
N ARG A 742 18.14 -19.15 -15.87
CA ARG A 742 17.55 -18.94 -17.21
C ARG A 742 16.24 -18.17 -17.10
N SER A 743 16.05 -17.15 -17.95
CA SER A 743 14.78 -16.41 -18.02
C SER A 743 13.66 -17.26 -18.63
N GLY A 744 12.62 -17.58 -17.87
CA GLY A 744 11.48 -18.36 -18.33
C GLY A 744 10.61 -17.57 -19.32
N LYS A 745 10.52 -18.00 -20.59
CA LYS A 745 9.45 -17.55 -21.50
C LYS A 745 8.29 -18.55 -21.46
N LYS A 746 7.20 -18.12 -20.80
CA LYS A 746 5.82 -18.68 -20.72
C LYS A 746 5.49 -19.62 -19.55
N ALA A 747 4.61 -19.15 -18.67
CA ALA A 747 3.71 -19.99 -17.86
C ALA A 747 2.27 -19.44 -18.01
N SER A 748 1.35 -20.26 -18.51
CA SER A 748 -0.09 -19.97 -18.54
C SER A 748 -0.75 -20.51 -17.26
N SER A 749 -1.75 -19.79 -16.77
CA SER A 749 -2.40 -19.96 -15.46
C SER A 749 -2.95 -21.37 -15.18
N GLY A 750 -2.71 -21.86 -13.96
CA GLY A 750 -3.48 -22.95 -13.33
C GLY A 750 -2.59 -24.03 -12.70
N ILE A 751 -2.60 -24.09 -11.36
CA ILE A 751 -1.82 -24.96 -10.45
C ILE A 751 -0.42 -24.42 -10.13
N LEU A 752 -0.20 -24.12 -8.83
CA LEU A 752 1.11 -23.74 -8.27
C LEU A 752 2.03 -24.96 -8.29
N ILE A 753 2.98 -24.89 -9.22
CA ILE A 753 4.02 -25.87 -9.58
C ILE A 753 5.24 -25.81 -8.64
N ASP A 754 5.03 -25.40 -7.38
CA ASP A 754 6.05 -24.81 -6.50
C ASP A 754 7.07 -25.83 -5.92
N MET A 755 7.40 -26.90 -6.65
CA MET A 755 8.42 -27.88 -6.23
C MET A 755 9.32 -28.44 -7.37
N TYR A 756 9.41 -27.86 -8.58
CA TYR A 756 10.34 -28.39 -9.60
C TYR A 756 11.14 -27.35 -10.40
N SER A 757 12.46 -27.55 -10.48
CA SER A 757 13.37 -26.94 -11.47
C SER A 757 13.14 -27.53 -12.88
N THR A 758 13.48 -26.80 -13.95
CA THR A 758 12.90 -27.03 -15.30
C THR A 758 13.60 -28.00 -16.25
N GLU A 759 14.65 -28.73 -15.86
CA GLU A 759 15.00 -29.97 -16.62
C GLU A 759 13.87 -31.02 -16.48
N TYR A 760 13.03 -30.86 -15.45
CA TYR A 760 12.07 -31.84 -14.94
C TYR A 760 10.71 -31.87 -15.67
N ILE A 761 10.39 -30.88 -16.52
CA ILE A 761 9.10 -30.84 -17.25
C ILE A 761 9.16 -31.64 -18.58
N GLU A 762 10.33 -31.79 -19.23
CA GLU A 762 10.41 -32.47 -20.54
C GLU A 762 10.50 -34.01 -20.47
N GLY A 763 10.86 -34.61 -19.33
CA GLY A 763 10.63 -36.04 -19.10
C GLY A 763 9.14 -36.39 -18.89
N ILE A 764 8.33 -35.40 -18.52
CA ILE A 764 6.92 -35.57 -18.12
C ILE A 764 5.95 -35.17 -19.25
N LYS A 765 6.36 -34.29 -20.17
CA LYS A 765 5.50 -33.81 -21.28
C LYS A 765 5.12 -34.86 -22.33
N THR A 766 5.78 -36.02 -22.39
CA THR A 766 5.45 -37.08 -23.35
C THR A 766 4.59 -38.21 -22.79
N LYS A 767 4.15 -38.15 -21.52
CA LYS A 767 3.29 -39.19 -20.90
C LYS A 767 1.87 -38.68 -20.69
N LYS A 768 0.90 -39.21 -21.46
CA LYS A 768 -0.54 -39.01 -21.26
C LYS A 768 -0.96 -39.63 -19.92
N ILE A 769 -1.52 -38.83 -19.02
CA ILE A 769 -2.11 -39.20 -17.72
C ILE A 769 -3.53 -39.73 -17.99
N PHE A 770 -3.89 -40.89 -17.44
CA PHE A 770 -5.26 -41.41 -17.52
C PHE A 770 -5.81 -41.70 -16.11
N GLU A 771 -6.98 -41.14 -15.82
CA GLU A 771 -7.64 -41.22 -14.53
C GLU A 771 -8.67 -42.36 -14.53
N TYR A 772 -8.49 -43.31 -13.62
CA TYR A 772 -9.54 -44.28 -13.28
C TYR A 772 -10.22 -43.88 -11.97
N LEU A 773 -11.56 -43.89 -11.94
CA LEU A 773 -12.37 -43.57 -10.76
C LEU A 773 -12.67 -44.85 -9.96
N HIS A 774 -12.49 -44.82 -8.64
CA HIS A 774 -12.97 -45.88 -7.73
C HIS A 774 -13.79 -45.26 -6.59
N THR A 775 -14.73 -46.03 -6.03
CA THR A 775 -15.79 -45.54 -5.13
C THR A 775 -15.49 -45.68 -3.62
N SER A 776 -14.22 -45.70 -3.19
CA SER A 776 -13.85 -45.91 -1.77
C SER A 776 -13.22 -44.67 -1.11
N ALA A 777 -13.35 -44.58 0.22
CA ALA A 777 -12.98 -43.44 1.06
C ALA A 777 -11.47 -43.11 1.04
N ALA A 778 -11.16 -41.88 1.46
CA ALA A 778 -9.94 -41.14 1.13
C ALA A 778 -8.61 -41.69 1.67
N ASP A 779 -8.61 -42.71 2.53
CA ASP A 779 -7.38 -43.32 3.08
C ASP A 779 -7.28 -44.82 2.78
N LEU A 780 -6.08 -45.28 2.42
CA LEU A 780 -5.77 -46.65 1.98
C LEU A 780 -5.82 -47.69 3.12
N THR A 781 -6.32 -47.32 4.29
CA THR A 781 -6.31 -48.10 5.54
C THR A 781 -7.27 -49.31 5.51
N GLY A 782 -8.24 -49.32 4.57
CA GLY A 782 -9.22 -50.39 4.39
C GLY A 782 -8.83 -51.50 3.40
N PHE A 783 -7.67 -51.42 2.73
CA PHE A 783 -7.27 -52.39 1.71
C PHE A 783 -6.22 -53.39 2.22
N SER A 784 -6.43 -54.66 1.90
CA SER A 784 -5.56 -55.79 2.23
C SER A 784 -5.33 -56.67 0.99
N SER A 785 -4.27 -57.49 1.04
CA SER A 785 -4.01 -58.47 -0.02
C SER A 785 -5.22 -59.38 -0.20
N GLY A 786 -5.75 -59.42 -1.42
CA GLY A 786 -6.92 -60.21 -1.80
C GLY A 786 -8.17 -59.40 -2.14
N ASN A 787 -8.26 -58.12 -1.78
CA ASN A 787 -9.42 -57.27 -2.11
C ASN A 787 -9.52 -56.98 -3.61
N VAL A 788 -10.73 -57.02 -4.19
CA VAL A 788 -10.99 -56.75 -5.61
C VAL A 788 -11.55 -55.34 -5.78
N LEU A 789 -10.94 -54.55 -6.66
CA LEU A 789 -11.40 -53.22 -7.07
C LEU A 789 -12.12 -53.31 -8.42
N ASP A 790 -13.32 -52.74 -8.45
CA ASP A 790 -14.05 -52.43 -9.68
C ASP A 790 -13.60 -51.06 -10.19
N VAL A 791 -13.04 -51.02 -11.38
CA VAL A 791 -12.52 -49.81 -12.00
C VAL A 791 -13.42 -49.44 -13.17
N SER A 792 -14.16 -48.33 -13.04
CA SER A 792 -15.08 -47.85 -14.07
C SER A 792 -14.35 -47.19 -15.23
N GLY A 793 -14.83 -47.42 -16.45
CA GLY A 793 -14.36 -46.76 -17.68
C GLY A 793 -14.64 -45.26 -17.71
N ARG A 794 -13.90 -44.50 -18.54
CA ARG A 794 -14.13 -43.06 -18.74
C ARG A 794 -15.23 -42.85 -19.77
N HIS A 795 -16.18 -41.97 -19.46
CA HIS A 795 -17.28 -41.60 -20.34
C HIS A 795 -17.25 -40.08 -20.63
N VAL A 796 -17.73 -39.66 -21.80
CA VAL A 796 -18.02 -38.25 -22.12
C VAL A 796 -19.52 -38.07 -22.22
N ASP A 797 -20.05 -37.17 -21.38
CA ASP A 797 -21.43 -36.70 -21.45
C ASP A 797 -21.54 -35.68 -22.60
N ILE A 798 -22.44 -35.95 -23.56
CA ILE A 798 -22.79 -34.96 -24.57
C ILE A 798 -24.01 -34.18 -24.05
N GLU A 799 -23.80 -32.92 -23.65
CA GLU A 799 -24.91 -32.03 -23.32
C GLU A 799 -25.90 -31.96 -24.49
N SER A 800 -27.20 -32.04 -24.21
CA SER A 800 -28.30 -32.20 -25.18
C SER A 800 -28.54 -31.02 -26.14
N ARG A 801 -27.50 -30.24 -26.49
CA ARG A 801 -27.56 -29.08 -27.39
C ARG A 801 -26.49 -29.08 -28.49
N MET A 802 -25.71 -30.14 -28.64
CA MET A 802 -24.98 -30.36 -29.89
C MET A 802 -26.00 -30.83 -30.95
N ILE A 803 -26.57 -29.85 -31.66
CA ILE A 803 -27.69 -30.02 -32.59
C ILE A 803 -27.32 -31.05 -33.66
N GLN A 804 -28.03 -32.18 -33.68
CA GLN A 804 -28.31 -32.88 -34.93
C GLN A 804 -29.29 -32.00 -35.70
N GLU A 805 -28.86 -31.45 -36.84
CA GLU A 805 -29.81 -30.99 -37.86
C GLU A 805 -30.52 -32.25 -38.37
N ASP A 806 -31.81 -32.38 -38.01
CA ASP A 806 -32.68 -33.44 -38.50
C ASP A 806 -33.13 -33.05 -39.91
N GLY A 807 -32.54 -33.68 -40.92
CA GLY A 807 -32.72 -33.25 -42.30
C GLY A 807 -32.80 -34.33 -43.36
N GLY A 808 -32.83 -35.62 -43.02
CA GLY A 808 -33.12 -36.69 -43.99
C GLY A 808 -32.04 -36.90 -45.06
N SER A 809 -31.25 -37.95 -44.86
CA SER A 809 -30.22 -38.52 -45.73
C SER A 809 -28.86 -37.80 -45.72
N ASN A 810 -27.96 -38.39 -44.91
CA ASN A 810 -26.52 -38.14 -44.77
C ASN A 810 -26.13 -36.81 -44.13
N ASP A 811 -26.24 -36.76 -42.81
CA ASP A 811 -25.77 -35.62 -42.02
C ASP A 811 -24.37 -35.92 -41.46
N ASP A 812 -23.35 -35.35 -42.10
CA ASP A 812 -22.03 -35.17 -41.50
C ASP A 812 -22.15 -34.17 -40.34
N PHE A 813 -21.55 -34.53 -39.21
CA PHE A 813 -21.33 -33.61 -38.10
C PHE A 813 -20.63 -32.36 -38.66
N LEU A 814 -21.18 -31.15 -38.49
CA LEU A 814 -20.64 -29.90 -39.07
C LEU A 814 -19.18 -29.67 -38.61
N LEU A 815 -18.25 -30.23 -39.37
CA LEU A 815 -16.82 -29.94 -39.34
C LEU A 815 -16.57 -28.77 -40.31
N GLU A 816 -17.18 -27.62 -40.06
CA GLU A 816 -17.06 -26.46 -40.94
C GLU A 816 -15.74 -25.72 -40.69
N ASP A 817 -14.67 -26.23 -41.30
CA ASP A 817 -13.74 -25.50 -42.17
C ASP A 817 -12.57 -26.43 -42.54
N GLY A 818 -12.36 -26.65 -43.84
CA GLY A 818 -11.23 -27.43 -44.35
C GLY A 818 -11.66 -28.43 -45.43
N THR A 819 -11.67 -27.96 -46.66
CA THR A 819 -11.93 -28.71 -47.91
C THR A 819 -11.35 -30.13 -47.97
N THR A 820 -12.19 -31.07 -48.41
CA THR A 820 -11.88 -32.32 -49.13
C THR A 820 -10.92 -33.33 -48.47
N ASN A 821 -11.49 -34.46 -48.02
CA ASN A 821 -10.85 -35.78 -47.88
C ASN A 821 -9.68 -35.92 -46.90
N SER A 822 -9.68 -35.19 -45.78
CA SER A 822 -8.78 -35.52 -44.67
C SER A 822 -9.55 -35.53 -43.34
N PRO A 823 -9.71 -36.68 -42.66
CA PRO A 823 -10.37 -36.77 -41.35
C PRO A 823 -9.59 -36.07 -40.21
N ASN A 824 -8.53 -35.33 -40.55
CA ASN A 824 -7.56 -34.75 -39.64
C ASN A 824 -7.65 -33.21 -39.63
N SER A 825 -8.56 -32.60 -40.38
CA SER A 825 -8.61 -31.13 -40.49
C SER A 825 -9.40 -30.45 -39.38
N SER A 826 -10.23 -31.19 -38.62
CA SER A 826 -10.98 -30.65 -37.49
C SER A 826 -10.44 -31.13 -36.13
N ALA A 827 -10.51 -30.26 -35.13
CA ALA A 827 -10.09 -30.58 -33.76
C ALA A 827 -10.86 -31.78 -33.15
N ILE A 828 -12.09 -32.02 -33.62
CA ILE A 828 -12.92 -33.17 -33.21
C ILE A 828 -12.52 -34.45 -33.98
N GLY A 829 -12.14 -34.37 -35.25
CA GLY A 829 -11.65 -35.51 -36.02
C GLY A 829 -10.34 -36.09 -35.47
N TYR A 830 -9.44 -35.21 -35.01
CA TYR A 830 -8.23 -35.62 -34.27
C TYR A 830 -8.54 -36.34 -32.95
N LEU A 831 -9.64 -35.97 -32.29
CA LEU A 831 -10.06 -36.57 -31.03
C LEU A 831 -10.59 -38.01 -31.21
N LEU A 832 -11.26 -38.27 -32.33
CA LEU A 832 -11.88 -39.57 -32.63
C LEU A 832 -10.92 -40.57 -33.27
N ALA A 833 -9.85 -40.11 -33.94
CA ALA A 833 -8.88 -40.98 -34.61
C ALA A 833 -7.80 -41.55 -33.67
N ASP A 834 -7.48 -40.87 -32.56
CA ASP A 834 -6.36 -41.24 -31.68
C ASP A 834 -6.74 -42.26 -30.59
N GLU A 835 -8.03 -42.43 -30.27
CA GLU A 835 -8.47 -43.24 -29.10
C GLU A 835 -9.77 -44.04 -29.32
N GLY A 836 -9.69 -45.19 -30.00
CA GLY A 836 -10.56 -46.36 -29.74
C GLY A 836 -12.05 -46.31 -30.11
N GLN A 837 -12.61 -47.46 -30.47
CA GLN A 837 -13.97 -47.64 -31.02
C GLN A 837 -15.12 -46.93 -30.26
N ILE A 838 -16.05 -46.37 -31.03
CA ILE A 838 -17.40 -46.00 -30.58
C ILE A 838 -18.13 -47.29 -30.16
N ASP A 839 -18.39 -47.42 -28.87
CA ASP A 839 -19.23 -48.48 -28.34
C ASP A 839 -20.70 -48.20 -28.67
N LEU A 840 -21.26 -49.00 -29.58
CA LEU A 840 -22.66 -48.97 -29.98
C LEU A 840 -23.44 -50.14 -29.37
N ASP A 841 -22.85 -50.93 -28.47
CA ASP A 841 -23.44 -52.19 -27.99
C ASP A 841 -24.52 -52.02 -26.90
N GLY A 842 -24.72 -50.78 -26.43
CA GLY A 842 -25.81 -50.40 -25.54
C GLY A 842 -25.59 -50.74 -24.08
N ALA A 843 -24.36 -51.04 -23.65
CA ALA A 843 -24.04 -51.25 -22.23
C ALA A 843 -23.97 -49.97 -21.39
N ASN A 844 -23.90 -48.79 -22.03
CA ASN A 844 -23.79 -47.48 -21.37
C ASN A 844 -25.05 -46.63 -21.60
N ASP A 845 -25.33 -45.68 -20.69
CA ASP A 845 -26.49 -44.79 -20.81
C ASP A 845 -26.47 -44.05 -22.16
N ALA A 846 -27.66 -43.91 -22.78
CA ALA A 846 -27.85 -43.49 -24.18
C ALA A 846 -27.32 -42.08 -24.56
N HIS A 847 -26.64 -41.41 -23.64
CA HIS A 847 -26.08 -40.07 -23.79
C HIS A 847 -24.56 -40.01 -23.51
N GLN A 848 -23.89 -41.18 -23.43
CA GLN A 848 -22.47 -41.28 -23.06
C GLN A 848 -21.66 -42.04 -24.11
N LEU A 849 -20.50 -41.47 -24.48
CA LEU A 849 -19.48 -42.16 -25.27
C LEU A 849 -18.39 -42.73 -24.33
N ALA A 850 -18.19 -44.05 -24.35
CA ALA A 850 -17.15 -44.72 -23.57
C ALA A 850 -15.78 -44.61 -24.25
N ILE A 851 -14.81 -44.03 -23.56
CA ILE A 851 -13.43 -43.84 -24.02
C ILE A 851 -12.54 -45.03 -23.61
N THR A 852 -12.83 -45.69 -22.49
CA THR A 852 -12.10 -46.88 -22.01
C THR A 852 -13.05 -47.90 -21.34
N PRO A 853 -12.84 -49.23 -21.51
CA PRO A 853 -13.71 -50.25 -20.92
C PRO A 853 -13.43 -50.46 -19.41
N ALA A 854 -14.47 -50.80 -18.65
CA ALA A 854 -14.36 -51.12 -17.22
C ALA A 854 -13.65 -52.46 -16.96
N VAL A 855 -12.84 -52.56 -15.90
CA VAL A 855 -12.08 -53.77 -15.55
C VAL A 855 -11.98 -54.00 -14.03
N GLN A 856 -12.00 -55.26 -13.61
CA GLN A 856 -11.79 -55.65 -12.20
C GLN A 856 -10.32 -56.07 -11.94
N ARG A 857 -9.76 -55.68 -10.78
CA ARG A 857 -8.36 -55.97 -10.38
C ARG A 857 -8.22 -56.31 -8.90
N GLN A 858 -7.36 -57.28 -8.56
CA GLN A 858 -7.17 -57.74 -7.18
C GLN A 858 -5.88 -57.17 -6.57
N VAL A 859 -5.97 -56.59 -5.38
CA VAL A 859 -4.84 -56.07 -4.59
C VAL A 859 -4.00 -57.23 -4.08
N THR A 860 -2.68 -57.12 -4.19
CA THR A 860 -1.70 -58.15 -3.79
C THR A 860 -0.84 -57.69 -2.62
N SER A 861 -0.55 -56.38 -2.51
CA SER A 861 0.11 -55.79 -1.33
C SER A 861 -0.16 -54.30 -1.21
N THR A 862 0.04 -53.76 0.00
CA THR A 862 -0.13 -52.33 0.33
C THR A 862 1.11 -51.85 1.09
N SER A 863 1.87 -50.88 0.57
CA SER A 863 3.03 -50.29 1.27
C SER A 863 3.20 -48.82 0.92
N ASN A 864 3.58 -47.96 1.87
CA ASN A 864 3.82 -46.51 1.64
C ASN A 864 2.72 -45.80 0.82
N ASN A 865 1.44 -46.08 1.08
CA ASN A 865 0.30 -45.58 0.30
C ASN A 865 0.28 -46.00 -1.18
N ILE A 866 0.86 -47.16 -1.50
CA ILE A 866 0.89 -47.76 -2.83
C ILE A 866 0.14 -49.10 -2.79
N LEU A 867 -0.84 -49.27 -3.69
CA LEU A 867 -1.51 -50.55 -3.93
C LEU A 867 -0.80 -51.29 -5.07
N THR A 868 -0.39 -52.52 -4.82
CA THR A 868 0.15 -53.41 -5.85
C THR A 868 -0.94 -54.39 -6.28
N PHE A 869 -1.17 -54.56 -7.58
CA PHE A 869 -2.20 -55.47 -8.11
C PHE A 869 -1.63 -56.77 -8.67
N ASN A 870 -2.48 -57.79 -8.78
CA ASN A 870 -2.09 -59.14 -9.22
C ASN A 870 -1.66 -59.21 -10.69
N ARG A 871 -2.01 -58.19 -11.49
CA ARG A 871 -1.48 -57.96 -12.83
C ARG A 871 -1.50 -56.45 -13.17
N PRO A 872 -0.53 -55.92 -13.92
CA PRO A 872 -0.56 -54.55 -14.44
C PRO A 872 -1.69 -54.35 -15.47
N PHE A 873 -2.05 -53.10 -15.75
CA PHE A 873 -3.03 -52.75 -16.77
C PHE A 873 -2.37 -52.75 -18.17
N ASP A 874 -3.12 -53.15 -19.20
CA ASP A 874 -2.65 -53.05 -20.58
C ASP A 874 -2.68 -51.58 -21.03
N TYR A 875 -1.68 -51.16 -21.82
CA TYR A 875 -1.53 -49.75 -22.24
C TYR A 875 -1.85 -49.61 -23.72
N LYS A 876 -2.87 -48.80 -24.05
CA LYS A 876 -3.29 -48.53 -25.44
C LYS A 876 -3.46 -49.79 -26.30
N GLY A 877 -4.04 -50.85 -25.74
CA GLY A 877 -4.27 -52.13 -26.43
C GLY A 877 -3.03 -53.01 -26.62
N VAL A 878 -1.86 -52.63 -26.08
CA VAL A 878 -0.63 -53.43 -26.13
C VAL A 878 -0.51 -54.27 -24.85
N PRO A 879 -0.39 -55.62 -24.94
CA PRO A 879 -0.30 -56.50 -23.78
C PRO A 879 0.93 -56.22 -22.90
N TYR A 880 0.75 -56.24 -21.57
CA TYR A 880 1.84 -56.02 -20.58
C TYR A 880 3.09 -56.89 -20.80
N THR A 881 2.95 -58.08 -21.39
CA THR A 881 4.07 -58.99 -21.67
C THR A 881 5.16 -58.38 -22.56
N GLN A 882 4.87 -57.29 -23.27
CA GLN A 882 5.84 -56.55 -24.09
C GLN A 882 6.55 -55.41 -23.33
N HIS A 883 6.15 -55.12 -22.09
CA HIS A 883 6.74 -54.07 -21.23
C HIS A 883 6.90 -54.52 -19.76
N PRO A 884 7.82 -55.46 -19.45
CA PRO A 884 7.93 -56.13 -18.15
C PRO A 884 8.45 -55.28 -16.98
N HIS A 885 8.74 -53.99 -17.18
CA HIS A 885 9.31 -53.09 -16.16
C HIS A 885 8.27 -52.19 -15.45
N ASN A 886 6.98 -52.47 -15.61
CA ASN A 886 5.92 -51.70 -14.97
C ASN A 886 5.57 -52.28 -13.58
N GLN A 887 6.17 -51.74 -12.52
CA GLN A 887 5.90 -52.16 -11.14
C GLN A 887 5.23 -51.03 -10.32
N GLY A 888 3.90 -50.95 -10.40
CA GLY A 888 3.07 -50.39 -9.33
C GLY A 888 2.42 -49.02 -9.58
N PHE A 889 1.31 -48.80 -8.87
CA PHE A 889 0.42 -47.63 -8.97
C PHE A 889 0.49 -46.79 -7.69
N GLY A 890 0.66 -45.47 -7.82
CA GLY A 890 0.45 -44.54 -6.69
C GLY A 890 -1.00 -44.06 -6.65
N LEU A 891 -1.65 -44.13 -5.49
CA LEU A 891 -2.98 -43.55 -5.30
C LEU A 891 -2.85 -42.15 -4.70
N TYR A 892 -3.48 -41.14 -5.30
CA TYR A 892 -3.68 -39.84 -4.65
C TYR A 892 -5.11 -39.37 -4.93
N LYS A 893 -5.88 -39.13 -3.86
CA LYS A 893 -7.22 -38.53 -3.87
C LYS A 893 -8.11 -38.97 -5.04
N HIS A 894 -8.48 -40.26 -5.04
CA HIS A 894 -9.45 -40.89 -5.95
C HIS A 894 -9.00 -41.11 -7.40
N LYS A 895 -7.70 -41.03 -7.72
CA LYS A 895 -7.18 -41.29 -9.06
C LYS A 895 -6.04 -42.32 -9.05
N VAL A 896 -6.11 -43.28 -9.98
CA VAL A 896 -5.08 -44.32 -10.21
C VAL A 896 -4.26 -43.93 -11.44
N ASP A 897 -2.94 -43.81 -11.32
CA ASP A 897 -2.07 -43.31 -12.38
C ASP A 897 -1.13 -44.41 -12.92
N GLN A 898 -1.18 -44.70 -14.22
CA GLN A 898 -0.37 -45.76 -14.86
C GLN A 898 0.95 -45.19 -15.39
N ARG A 899 2.09 -45.62 -14.83
CA ARG A 899 3.42 -45.20 -15.28
C ARG A 899 3.99 -46.18 -16.31
N VAL A 900 4.14 -45.77 -17.56
CA VAL A 900 4.94 -46.52 -18.56
C VAL A 900 6.28 -45.82 -18.72
N LEU A 901 7.40 -46.53 -18.52
CA LEU A 901 8.73 -46.06 -18.93
C LEU A 901 8.91 -46.40 -20.42
N ALA A 902 9.18 -45.40 -21.26
CA ALA A 902 9.63 -45.66 -22.63
C ALA A 902 11.06 -46.21 -22.59
N ALA A 903 11.34 -47.21 -23.44
CA ALA A 903 12.67 -47.78 -23.63
C ALA A 903 13.60 -46.79 -24.35
#